data_AF-A0A176WCZ2-F1
#
_entry.id   AF-A0A176WCZ2-F1
#
_cell.length_a   1.000
_cell.length_b   1.000
_cell.length_c   1.000
_cell.angle_alpha   90.00
_cell.angle_beta   90.00
_cell.angle_gamma   90.00
#
_symmetry.space_group_name_H-M   'P 1'
#
loop_
_entity.id
_entity.type
_entity.pdbx_description
1 polymer ?
#
loop_
_entity_poly.entity_id
_entity_poly.type
_entity_poly.pdbx_seq_one_letter_code
_entity_poly.pdbx_strand_id
1 'polypeptide(L)'
;MLRVCPLNPRTGFWVWSELGNNAAELFPLFAVSEVFALCPRRRSRRSEAASSFPLRGVLLLSDFLLEFVLMGEVSLAAVKVEELLKEVRIDYTKTKTVEGAVASVRDILQTLGTVEVSSSVAARFVKDLGVPDDKCGFKFQKPVSVKVIGSFVTQSVTKPVQNVDLAVLIPKTCFHEKDYLNYRYHAKRLLYLAAIERELSKMGSFEKMEWTSLHEDATKPVLIVYPAADDSGVATKFLLRLIPTISTEHFDFTKFGLERNNVRDAKSRGAIWTEGLALPTPHYSSSIVEDMLIQEHSDWLESHLSKSPTLRDAISLAKVWLRQRSVDGHRDGLNGFLMSALIVHLSTPAGKQRISEHMSALQMFRVTLDAIGTMDILGRGLVMQRLVENSVSSDVKQMKSSFEVVMVDPSGRLNLTHRLTKSALEELKYDALRTLEAMKGLKDGGFDAVFMTRVGFSAKFDYHIRFEVPDRTTKSPLCLDMERWRVFERKVEAILRKALSERAVLVRVLQRSLPSGWNPSVGLECVEKVPLLAGIFLNNHEVALRMADVGPGADDKVEAKKFRSFWGERSELRRFKDGKICETAVWECQPTERHLIIERIVHHVCLRHLALSPSDVKVVAGQLDFAVSVRGKEFRHSAVYYPQPHPLASEVVLSKPLPKVLGSCLDPLEIVIQLEGSGRWPDDPVAIQKTKLAFCLNIADSMQVKWGVHCVASEEAVDILMDGFAFRLSILYEKDRTLINKERLASSLATGSGLPLKFGATVLNSQPASLKGDRLLRSMHASILLGLHGLYPAFSPTVRLAKRWLASHLFSGVLADEAVELLVAHLFVNPSPYSPPSSRVTGLLRFLRLLESHDWLLAPLIVDVNASITPNDETIIMSQFDKLNRDSNSVCEGPAMFIATAYDLSSETWTRDSPNVKGLKRLVAYAKSSSALLSSMIMSHDSSAKWQTLFRTPLNCYDAIALLHEQSLPHPSRLLFPAHVDIPSVVSRKAPDDILALIPSPVMKAGPIAARNHLLIGFDPVEEFVKELKERLGESCSIYYDQLGSDVVGLSWTAGSSGKRKREEKLENSVDVDDIVRHINEAGAGLVKSIHLSDRVRKVGLPAVSKQVQKMKRVANLSTERKKGSKKGK
;
A
#
# COMPACT_ATOMS: atom_id res chain seq x y z
N MET A 1 1.65 32.87 28.68
CA MET A 1 2.54 34.00 28.35
C MET A 1 3.95 33.66 28.83
N LEU A 2 4.93 33.51 27.91
CA LEU A 2 6.33 33.31 28.25
C LEU A 2 7.10 34.60 27.93
N ARG A 3 7.73 35.22 28.93
CA ARG A 3 8.69 36.31 28.73
C ARG A 3 10.07 35.69 28.48
N VAL A 4 10.68 36.07 27.36
CA VAL A 4 12.07 35.77 27.01
C VAL A 4 12.92 37.00 27.36
N CYS A 5 14.05 36.79 28.04
CA CYS A 5 15.15 37.75 28.18
C CYS A 5 16.51 37.00 28.18
N PRO A 6 17.64 37.67 27.87
CA PRO A 6 18.59 37.23 26.85
C PRO A 6 19.81 36.42 27.35
N LEU A 7 20.46 35.74 26.40
CA LEU A 7 21.67 34.91 26.55
C LEU A 7 22.91 35.69 27.03
N ASN A 8 23.65 35.10 27.97
CA ASN A 8 25.00 35.55 28.37
C ASN A 8 26.08 34.92 27.44
N PRO A 9 27.02 35.68 26.83
CA PRO A 9 27.72 35.23 25.61
C PRO A 9 29.00 34.40 25.83
N ARG A 10 29.23 33.78 27.01
CA ARG A 10 30.55 33.20 27.31
C ARG A 10 30.63 31.74 27.77
N THR A 11 29.53 31.01 27.99
CA THR A 11 29.65 29.64 28.54
C THR A 11 28.68 28.56 28.03
N GLY A 12 27.74 28.85 27.13
CA GLY A 12 27.09 27.84 26.28
C GLY A 12 26.43 26.60 26.93
N PHE A 13 26.16 26.56 28.24
CA PHE A 13 25.45 25.47 28.93
C PHE A 13 24.64 26.00 30.13
N TRP A 14 23.50 25.35 30.40
CA TRP A 14 22.60 25.64 31.52
C TRP A 14 23.14 25.07 32.85
N VAL A 15 23.18 25.89 33.90
CA VAL A 15 23.43 25.44 35.29
C VAL A 15 22.14 25.60 36.08
N TRP A 16 21.66 24.51 36.69
CA TRP A 16 20.56 24.55 37.67
C TRP A 16 21.15 24.74 39.07
N SER A 17 20.70 25.75 39.80
CA SER A 17 20.99 25.92 41.23
C SER A 17 19.77 25.55 42.08
N GLU A 18 19.97 24.69 43.07
CA GLU A 18 18.99 24.34 44.11
C GLU A 18 18.64 25.53 45.02
N LEU A 19 17.38 25.61 45.45
CA LEU A 19 16.97 25.86 46.84
C LEU A 19 15.44 25.70 47.01
N GLY A 20 15.04 24.75 47.86
CA GLY A 20 14.06 25.00 48.93
C GLY A 20 12.57 24.70 48.68
N ASN A 21 12.18 23.46 49.00
CA ASN A 21 10.97 23.02 49.71
C ASN A 21 9.65 23.81 49.56
N ASN A 22 8.68 23.23 48.83
CA ASN A 22 7.39 22.75 49.37
C ASN A 22 6.45 22.37 48.20
N ALA A 23 6.31 21.07 47.95
CA ALA A 23 5.11 20.47 47.35
C ALA A 23 5.27 18.95 47.35
N ALA A 24 4.71 18.29 48.37
CA ALA A 24 4.30 16.91 48.25
C ALA A 24 2.93 16.92 47.55
N GLU A 25 2.86 16.38 46.34
CA GLU A 25 1.76 15.58 45.80
C GLU A 25 2.07 15.25 44.33
N LEU A 26 1.68 14.03 43.91
CA LEU A 26 1.88 13.39 42.61
C LEU A 26 3.19 12.60 42.42
N PHE A 27 3.25 11.44 43.07
CA PHE A 27 3.61 10.15 42.46
C PHE A 27 3.19 9.01 43.40
N PRO A 28 2.57 7.93 42.89
CA PRO A 28 2.88 6.61 43.42
C PRO A 28 3.55 5.77 42.32
N LEU A 29 4.86 5.60 42.49
CA LEU A 29 5.59 4.43 42.03
C LEU A 29 5.06 3.21 42.79
N PHE A 30 4.59 2.19 42.06
CA PHE A 30 4.26 0.89 42.64
C PHE A 30 5.50 0.27 43.27
N ALA A 31 5.50 0.19 44.60
CA ALA A 31 6.44 -0.58 45.38
C ALA A 31 6.05 -2.06 45.36
N VAL A 32 6.96 -2.91 44.86
CA VAL A 32 6.96 -4.35 45.11
C VAL A 32 7.41 -4.55 46.57
N SER A 33 6.45 -4.65 47.49
CA SER A 33 6.71 -4.95 48.90
C SER A 33 5.42 -5.42 49.59
N GLU A 34 4.94 -6.63 49.30
CA GLU A 34 4.01 -7.37 50.20
C GLU A 34 3.75 -8.83 49.75
N VAL A 35 4.78 -9.68 49.63
CA VAL A 35 4.60 -11.14 49.68
C VAL A 35 5.81 -11.81 50.34
N PHE A 36 6.14 -11.44 51.57
CA PHE A 36 7.02 -12.25 52.43
C PHE A 36 6.67 -12.01 53.90
N ALA A 37 5.48 -12.49 54.29
CA ALA A 37 5.14 -12.68 55.68
C ALA A 37 4.34 -13.98 55.79
N LEU A 38 5.03 -15.11 55.90
CA LEU A 38 4.58 -16.33 56.58
C LEU A 38 5.77 -17.30 56.74
N CYS A 39 5.98 -17.74 57.98
CA CYS A 39 6.94 -18.73 58.52
C CYS A 39 8.33 -18.28 59.03
N PRO A 40 8.82 -18.90 60.14
CA PRO A 40 9.65 -18.22 61.13
C PRO A 40 11.13 -18.64 61.18
N ARG A 41 11.93 -17.71 61.71
CA ARG A 41 13.30 -17.78 62.26
C ARG A 41 13.92 -19.17 62.49
N ARG A 42 15.14 -19.37 61.99
CA ARG A 42 16.26 -20.01 62.74
C ARG A 42 17.62 -19.42 62.36
N ARG A 43 18.47 -19.28 63.39
CA ARG A 43 19.76 -18.57 63.47
C ARG A 43 20.91 -19.29 62.74
N SER A 44 21.94 -18.49 62.38
CA SER A 44 23.37 -18.62 62.78
C SER A 44 24.45 -18.81 61.68
N ARG A 45 25.33 -17.78 61.61
CA ARG A 45 26.81 -17.73 61.42
C ARG A 45 27.48 -17.75 60.01
N ARG A 46 28.23 -16.65 59.76
CA ARG A 46 29.61 -16.44 59.21
C ARG A 46 30.27 -17.65 58.49
N SER A 47 31.04 -17.55 57.41
CA SER A 47 31.77 -16.47 56.72
C SER A 47 32.23 -16.96 55.32
N GLU A 48 32.58 -15.99 54.47
CA GLU A 48 33.53 -16.04 53.33
C GLU A 48 33.26 -16.94 52.10
N ALA A 49 32.83 -16.31 51.00
CA ALA A 49 33.37 -16.44 49.62
C ALA A 49 32.39 -15.78 48.62
N ALA A 50 32.67 -14.54 48.19
CA ALA A 50 31.86 -13.85 47.18
C ALA A 50 32.44 -14.07 45.78
N SER A 51 31.98 -15.14 45.12
CA SER A 51 32.03 -15.31 43.66
C SER A 51 30.63 -15.17 43.09
N SER A 52 30.53 -14.39 42.01
CA SER A 52 29.47 -14.38 40.97
C SER A 52 28.15 -15.11 41.29
N PHE A 53 27.11 -14.36 41.70
CA PHE A 53 25.72 -14.79 41.53
C PHE A 53 25.15 -14.24 40.21
N PRO A 54 24.45 -15.04 39.39
CA PRO A 54 24.05 -14.64 38.05
C PRO A 54 22.73 -13.84 38.04
N LEU A 55 22.69 -12.87 37.13
CA LEU A 55 21.53 -12.10 36.63
C LEU A 55 20.34 -12.94 36.10
N ARG A 56 20.30 -14.26 36.33
CA ARG A 56 19.26 -15.17 35.80
C ARG A 56 17.94 -15.13 36.59
N GLY A 57 17.94 -14.73 37.85
CA GLY A 57 16.73 -14.71 38.68
C GLY A 57 15.78 -13.53 38.41
N VAL A 58 16.32 -12.39 37.97
CA VAL A 58 15.53 -11.15 37.76
C VAL A 58 14.82 -11.15 36.40
N LEU A 59 15.38 -11.82 35.40
CA LEU A 59 14.74 -11.98 34.08
C LEU A 59 13.56 -12.96 34.10
N LEU A 60 13.63 -14.01 34.93
CA LEU A 60 12.53 -14.97 35.06
C LEU A 60 11.29 -14.36 35.73
N LEU A 61 11.47 -13.44 36.69
CA LEU A 61 10.36 -12.76 37.37
C LEU A 61 9.70 -11.67 36.50
N SER A 62 10.46 -10.99 35.62
CA SER A 62 9.87 -10.08 34.64
C SER A 62 9.09 -10.82 33.56
N ASP A 63 9.59 -11.99 33.11
CA ASP A 63 8.89 -12.82 32.14
C ASP A 63 7.61 -13.46 32.74
N PHE A 64 7.64 -13.86 34.02
CA PHE A 64 6.47 -14.41 34.73
C PHE A 64 5.39 -13.36 35.00
N LEU A 65 5.78 -12.12 35.34
CA LEU A 65 4.84 -11.01 35.53
C LEU A 65 4.25 -10.53 34.18
N LEU A 66 5.02 -10.63 33.09
CA LEU A 66 4.51 -10.41 31.74
C LEU A 66 3.49 -11.51 31.36
N GLU A 67 3.76 -12.78 31.68
CA GLU A 67 2.81 -13.88 31.49
C GLU A 67 1.50 -13.70 32.28
N PHE A 68 1.56 -13.18 33.51
CA PHE A 68 0.36 -13.02 34.34
C PHE A 68 -0.55 -11.87 33.89
N VAL A 69 0.01 -10.76 33.39
CA VAL A 69 -0.75 -9.67 32.75
C VAL A 69 -1.31 -10.12 31.40
N LEU A 70 -0.61 -11.02 30.69
CA LEU A 70 -1.04 -11.60 29.43
C LEU A 70 -2.17 -12.64 29.58
N MET A 71 -2.42 -13.24 30.76
CA MET A 71 -3.40 -14.35 30.87
C MET A 71 -4.87 -13.96 30.60
N GLY A 72 -5.26 -12.70 30.82
CA GLY A 72 -6.57 -12.20 30.38
C GLY A 72 -6.60 -11.82 28.88
N GLU A 73 -5.46 -11.35 28.37
CA GLU A 73 -5.27 -10.72 27.05
C GLU A 73 -4.95 -11.74 25.94
N VAL A 74 -4.43 -12.91 26.31
CA VAL A 74 -4.19 -14.08 25.45
C VAL A 74 -5.50 -14.72 24.99
N SER A 75 -6.62 -14.47 25.66
CA SER A 75 -7.90 -15.15 25.37
C SER A 75 -8.50 -14.81 24.00
N LEU A 76 -8.60 -13.53 23.61
CA LEU A 76 -9.19 -13.15 22.32
C LEU A 76 -8.30 -13.49 21.13
N ALA A 77 -6.99 -13.25 21.25
CA ALA A 77 -6.03 -13.63 20.21
C ALA A 77 -5.98 -15.15 20.04
N ALA A 78 -6.05 -15.92 21.13
CA ALA A 78 -6.16 -17.37 21.06
C ALA A 78 -7.45 -17.81 20.36
N VAL A 79 -8.60 -17.21 20.66
CA VAL A 79 -9.87 -17.53 19.99
C VAL A 79 -9.80 -17.23 18.49
N LYS A 80 -9.28 -16.06 18.08
CA LYS A 80 -9.10 -15.73 16.65
C LYS A 80 -8.13 -16.69 15.95
N VAL A 81 -7.05 -17.10 16.63
CA VAL A 81 -6.11 -18.10 16.11
C VAL A 81 -6.80 -19.46 15.94
N GLU A 82 -7.61 -19.89 16.90
CA GLU A 82 -8.38 -21.14 16.79
C GLU A 82 -9.38 -21.11 15.64
N GLU A 83 -10.08 -20.00 15.45
CA GLU A 83 -10.99 -19.78 14.32
C GLU A 83 -10.25 -19.84 12.98
N LEU A 84 -9.15 -19.09 12.85
CA LEU A 84 -8.28 -19.14 11.67
C LEU A 84 -7.80 -20.56 11.40
N LEU A 85 -7.34 -21.30 12.42
CA LEU A 85 -6.89 -22.68 12.28
C LEU A 85 -8.02 -23.60 11.81
N LYS A 86 -9.26 -23.43 12.29
CA LYS A 86 -10.44 -24.18 11.80
C LYS A 86 -10.68 -23.91 10.30
N GLU A 87 -10.50 -22.68 9.86
CA GLU A 87 -10.68 -22.33 8.44
C GLU A 87 -9.57 -22.91 7.56
N VAL A 88 -8.30 -22.79 7.97
CA VAL A 88 -7.14 -23.13 7.10
C VAL A 88 -6.75 -24.60 7.13
N ARG A 89 -7.09 -25.35 8.19
CA ARG A 89 -6.79 -26.78 8.31
C ARG A 89 -7.59 -27.62 7.29
N ILE A 90 -6.99 -28.74 6.93
CA ILE A 90 -7.65 -29.79 6.15
C ILE A 90 -8.29 -30.79 7.11
N ASP A 91 -9.50 -31.21 6.76
CA ASP A 91 -10.17 -32.33 7.40
C ASP A 91 -9.66 -33.64 6.79
N TYR A 92 -8.61 -34.22 7.40
CA TYR A 92 -8.01 -35.47 6.94
C TYR A 92 -8.91 -36.70 7.13
N THR A 93 -10.09 -36.57 7.76
CA THR A 93 -11.07 -37.67 7.81
C THR A 93 -11.81 -37.86 6.48
N LYS A 94 -11.76 -36.86 5.59
CA LYS A 94 -12.46 -36.82 4.30
C LYS A 94 -11.50 -36.89 3.11
N THR A 95 -10.44 -37.70 3.20
CA THR A 95 -9.40 -37.83 2.16
C THR A 95 -9.55 -39.06 1.25
N LYS A 96 -10.61 -39.86 1.41
CA LYS A 96 -10.80 -41.09 0.63
C LYS A 96 -10.74 -40.88 -0.89
N THR A 97 -11.33 -39.79 -1.39
CA THR A 97 -11.31 -39.47 -2.83
C THR A 97 -9.92 -39.14 -3.35
N VAL A 98 -9.12 -38.37 -2.59
CA VAL A 98 -7.74 -38.07 -2.96
C VAL A 98 -6.83 -39.29 -2.81
N GLU A 99 -7.06 -40.14 -1.80
CA GLU A 99 -6.35 -41.41 -1.65
C GLU A 99 -6.63 -42.36 -2.82
N GLY A 100 -7.88 -42.44 -3.27
CA GLY A 100 -8.27 -43.17 -4.48
C GLY A 100 -7.59 -42.62 -5.74
N ALA A 101 -7.52 -41.29 -5.90
CA ALA A 101 -6.81 -40.66 -7.01
C ALA A 101 -5.29 -40.95 -6.98
N VAL A 102 -4.67 -40.93 -5.80
CA VAL A 102 -3.25 -41.30 -5.61
C VAL A 102 -3.02 -42.78 -5.94
N ALA A 103 -3.93 -43.67 -5.53
CA ALA A 103 -3.89 -45.09 -5.87
C ALA A 103 -3.99 -45.29 -7.39
N SER A 104 -4.94 -44.62 -8.05
CA SER A 104 -5.09 -44.65 -9.51
C SER A 104 -3.80 -44.23 -10.24
N VAL A 105 -3.17 -43.12 -9.83
CA VAL A 105 -1.88 -42.69 -10.40
C VAL A 105 -0.81 -43.77 -10.18
N ARG A 106 -0.73 -44.36 -8.98
CA ARG A 106 0.25 -45.42 -8.68
C ARG A 106 0.03 -46.64 -9.57
N ASP A 107 -1.21 -47.09 -9.71
CA ASP A 107 -1.57 -48.27 -10.51
C ASP A 107 -1.25 -48.04 -12.00
N ILE A 108 -1.64 -46.87 -12.54
CA ILE A 108 -1.32 -46.50 -13.93
C ILE A 108 0.20 -46.51 -14.14
N LEU A 109 0.96 -45.88 -13.25
CA LEU A 109 2.42 -45.83 -13.36
C LEU A 109 3.08 -47.22 -13.28
N GLN A 110 2.46 -48.19 -12.60
CA GLN A 110 2.95 -49.57 -12.53
C GLN A 110 2.67 -50.39 -13.80
N THR A 111 1.63 -50.03 -14.56
CA THR A 111 1.26 -50.69 -15.83
C THR A 111 2.07 -50.20 -17.04
N LEU A 112 2.88 -49.16 -16.88
CA LEU A 112 3.64 -48.57 -17.99
C LEU A 112 4.67 -49.54 -18.58
N GLY A 113 4.58 -49.70 -19.90
CA GLY A 113 5.54 -50.47 -20.69
C GLY A 113 6.86 -49.72 -20.94
N THR A 114 7.83 -50.43 -21.51
CA THR A 114 9.12 -49.85 -21.87
C THR A 114 9.05 -49.15 -23.22
N VAL A 115 9.49 -47.88 -23.28
CA VAL A 115 9.47 -47.06 -24.51
C VAL A 115 10.81 -46.34 -24.68
N GLU A 116 11.25 -46.15 -25.92
CA GLU A 116 12.44 -45.33 -26.19
C GLU A 116 12.08 -43.84 -26.13
N VAL A 117 12.86 -43.07 -25.38
CA VAL A 117 12.64 -41.63 -25.19
C VAL A 117 13.87 -40.88 -25.69
N SER A 118 13.65 -39.92 -26.59
CA SER A 118 14.69 -39.07 -27.19
C SER A 118 14.40 -37.58 -26.91
N SER A 119 15.32 -36.70 -27.29
CA SER A 119 15.16 -35.24 -27.12
C SER A 119 13.95 -34.67 -27.85
N SER A 120 13.40 -35.34 -28.87
CA SER A 120 12.31 -34.81 -29.69
C SER A 120 11.07 -34.43 -28.90
N VAL A 121 10.83 -35.08 -27.75
CA VAL A 121 9.69 -34.81 -26.87
C VAL A 121 9.72 -33.40 -26.28
N ALA A 122 10.92 -32.88 -25.99
CA ALA A 122 11.12 -31.55 -25.41
C ALA A 122 12.37 -30.86 -25.99
N ALA A 123 12.48 -30.87 -27.33
CA ALA A 123 13.72 -30.51 -28.03
C ALA A 123 14.22 -29.10 -27.69
N ARG A 124 13.30 -28.14 -27.52
CA ARG A 124 13.67 -26.76 -27.13
C ARG A 124 14.27 -26.70 -25.74
N PHE A 125 13.65 -27.32 -24.73
CA PHE A 125 14.19 -27.35 -23.37
C PHE A 125 15.56 -28.03 -23.30
N VAL A 126 15.73 -29.17 -23.97
CA VAL A 126 17.00 -29.91 -24.00
C VAL A 126 18.10 -29.06 -24.67
N LYS A 127 17.75 -28.39 -25.77
CA LYS A 127 18.64 -27.45 -26.46
C LYS A 127 19.01 -26.25 -25.58
N ASP A 128 18.04 -25.68 -24.86
CA ASP A 128 18.27 -24.53 -23.97
C ASP A 128 19.24 -24.92 -22.84
N LEU A 129 19.10 -26.12 -22.25
CA LEU A 129 20.06 -26.66 -21.29
C LEU A 129 21.46 -26.95 -21.89
N GLY A 130 21.62 -26.89 -23.21
CA GLY A 130 22.88 -27.16 -23.90
C GLY A 130 23.27 -28.64 -23.92
N VAL A 131 22.30 -29.55 -23.76
CA VAL A 131 22.54 -30.99 -23.75
C VAL A 131 22.52 -31.53 -25.18
N PRO A 132 23.59 -32.21 -25.65
CA PRO A 132 23.61 -32.84 -26.97
C PRO A 132 22.55 -33.94 -27.12
N ASP A 133 21.91 -34.03 -28.29
CA ASP A 133 20.85 -35.00 -28.58
C ASP A 133 21.30 -36.46 -28.37
N ASP A 134 22.54 -36.79 -28.72
CA ASP A 134 23.13 -38.13 -28.53
C ASP A 134 23.28 -38.54 -27.05
N LYS A 135 23.22 -37.57 -26.13
CA LYS A 135 23.48 -37.77 -24.71
C LYS A 135 22.25 -37.78 -23.82
N CYS A 136 21.08 -37.50 -24.39
CA CYS A 136 19.81 -37.38 -23.66
C CYS A 136 18.92 -38.62 -23.80
N GLY A 137 19.10 -39.44 -24.85
CA GLY A 137 18.29 -40.62 -25.09
C GLY A 137 18.42 -41.70 -24.01
N PHE A 138 17.32 -42.37 -23.70
CA PHE A 138 17.30 -43.54 -22.81
C PHE A 138 16.07 -44.42 -23.05
N LYS A 139 16.13 -45.65 -22.55
CA LYS A 139 15.02 -46.59 -22.55
C LYS A 139 14.21 -46.39 -21.27
N PHE A 140 12.99 -45.86 -21.40
CA PHE A 140 12.08 -45.63 -20.28
C PHE A 140 11.73 -46.95 -19.59
N GLN A 141 11.79 -46.95 -18.26
CA GLN A 141 11.33 -48.05 -17.42
C GLN A 141 10.32 -47.49 -16.42
N LYS A 142 9.37 -48.31 -15.98
CA LYS A 142 8.39 -47.90 -14.96
C LYS A 142 9.10 -47.43 -13.67
N PRO A 143 8.50 -46.48 -12.92
CA PRO A 143 9.08 -46.02 -11.66
C PRO A 143 9.32 -47.16 -10.67
N VAL A 144 10.42 -47.09 -9.90
CA VAL A 144 10.72 -48.08 -8.86
C VAL A 144 9.70 -48.00 -7.73
N SER A 145 9.31 -46.78 -7.36
CA SER A 145 8.25 -46.53 -6.37
C SER A 145 7.62 -45.16 -6.57
N VAL A 146 6.39 -45.00 -6.08
CA VAL A 146 5.66 -43.73 -6.04
C VAL A 146 5.19 -43.51 -4.61
N LYS A 147 5.90 -42.66 -3.87
CA LYS A 147 5.63 -42.36 -2.46
C LYS A 147 4.97 -41.00 -2.29
N VAL A 148 4.03 -40.89 -1.36
CA VAL A 148 3.49 -39.60 -0.96
C VAL A 148 4.51 -38.93 -0.05
N ILE A 149 4.78 -37.64 -0.25
CA ILE A 149 5.73 -36.85 0.54
C ILE A 149 5.13 -35.49 0.92
N GLY A 150 5.86 -34.72 1.73
CA GLY A 150 5.59 -33.31 1.98
C GLY A 150 4.44 -33.05 2.96
N SER A 151 3.67 -31.99 2.70
CA SER A 151 2.69 -31.48 3.69
C SER A 151 1.51 -32.42 3.93
N PHE A 152 1.17 -33.28 2.97
CA PHE A 152 0.04 -34.21 3.10
C PHE A 152 0.34 -35.32 4.12
N VAL A 153 1.50 -35.97 4.02
CA VAL A 153 1.93 -37.03 4.95
C VAL A 153 2.12 -36.47 6.36
N THR A 154 2.72 -35.28 6.47
CA THR A 154 2.92 -34.60 7.76
C THR A 154 1.63 -34.00 8.34
N GLN A 155 0.48 -34.16 7.67
CA GLN A 155 -0.81 -33.57 8.01
C GLN A 155 -0.74 -32.05 8.28
N SER A 156 0.08 -31.34 7.49
CA SER A 156 0.35 -29.91 7.61
C SER A 156 -0.02 -29.12 6.34
N VAL A 157 -0.85 -29.68 5.44
CA VAL A 157 -1.43 -28.94 4.31
C VAL A 157 -2.29 -27.79 4.85
N THR A 158 -2.14 -26.61 4.26
CA THR A 158 -2.80 -25.37 4.70
C THR A 158 -3.45 -24.71 3.50
N LYS A 159 -4.78 -24.50 3.55
CA LYS A 159 -5.57 -23.83 2.49
C LYS A 159 -5.00 -22.43 2.13
N PRO A 160 -5.29 -21.89 0.93
CA PRO A 160 -6.21 -22.39 -0.10
C PRO A 160 -5.62 -23.47 -1.03
N VAL A 161 -4.29 -23.55 -1.14
CA VAL A 161 -3.63 -24.54 -2.00
C VAL A 161 -3.64 -25.90 -1.33
N GLN A 162 -4.38 -26.84 -1.93
CA GLN A 162 -4.50 -28.22 -1.48
C GLN A 162 -3.77 -29.10 -2.48
N ASN A 163 -2.58 -29.56 -2.11
CA ASN A 163 -1.76 -30.40 -2.97
C ASN A 163 -1.27 -31.65 -2.24
N VAL A 164 -1.11 -32.73 -3.01
CA VAL A 164 -0.41 -33.95 -2.60
C VAL A 164 0.84 -34.11 -3.45
N ASP A 165 2.00 -34.16 -2.80
CA ASP A 165 3.27 -34.31 -3.49
C ASP A 165 3.62 -35.79 -3.60
N LEU A 166 3.87 -36.27 -4.83
CA LEU A 166 4.19 -37.65 -5.14
C LEU A 166 5.64 -37.75 -5.64
N ALA A 167 6.52 -38.35 -4.84
CA ALA A 167 7.88 -38.68 -5.22
C ALA A 167 7.89 -39.90 -6.15
N VAL A 168 8.24 -39.67 -7.42
CA VAL A 168 8.34 -40.70 -8.46
C VAL A 168 9.80 -41.11 -8.61
N LEU A 169 10.16 -42.27 -8.06
CA LEU A 169 11.54 -42.75 -8.03
C LEU A 169 11.95 -43.32 -9.40
N ILE A 170 12.84 -42.61 -10.11
CA ILE A 170 13.33 -43.03 -11.43
C ILE A 170 14.33 -44.19 -11.27
N PRO A 171 14.21 -45.27 -12.06
CA PRO A 171 15.17 -46.38 -12.04
C PRO A 171 16.59 -45.98 -12.39
N LYS A 172 17.58 -46.60 -11.72
CA LYS A 172 19.01 -46.33 -11.98
C LYS A 172 19.42 -46.60 -13.43
N THR A 173 18.79 -47.59 -14.05
CA THR A 173 18.97 -48.03 -15.44
C THR A 173 18.64 -46.97 -16.50
N CYS A 174 17.86 -45.94 -16.16
CA CYS A 174 17.52 -44.84 -17.10
C CYS A 174 18.69 -43.83 -17.26
N PHE A 175 19.68 -43.89 -16.38
CA PHE A 175 20.80 -42.95 -16.35
C PHE A 175 22.13 -43.65 -16.55
N HIS A 176 23.07 -42.92 -17.15
CA HIS A 176 24.48 -43.26 -17.20
C HIS A 176 25.19 -42.67 -15.99
N GLU A 177 26.27 -43.30 -15.51
CA GLU A 177 27.06 -42.87 -14.33
C GLU A 177 27.63 -41.44 -14.42
N LYS A 178 27.61 -40.82 -15.61
CA LYS A 178 28.13 -39.48 -15.90
C LYS A 178 27.03 -38.48 -16.20
N ASP A 179 25.77 -38.83 -15.98
CA ASP A 179 24.62 -37.95 -16.24
C ASP A 179 24.48 -36.85 -15.18
N TYR A 180 25.23 -36.94 -14.07
CA TYR A 180 25.38 -35.81 -13.13
C TYR A 180 26.11 -34.60 -13.75
N LEU A 181 26.76 -34.74 -14.91
CA LEU A 181 27.46 -33.66 -15.59
C LEU A 181 26.56 -32.93 -16.60
N ASN A 182 26.76 -31.62 -16.73
CA ASN A 182 26.27 -30.79 -17.83
C ASN A 182 24.75 -30.89 -18.07
N TYR A 183 23.93 -30.79 -17.02
CA TYR A 183 22.46 -30.80 -17.10
C TYR A 183 21.82 -32.05 -17.75
N ARG A 184 22.60 -33.12 -17.98
CA ARG A 184 22.08 -34.37 -18.57
C ARG A 184 21.02 -35.00 -17.66
N TYR A 185 21.24 -34.96 -16.36
CA TYR A 185 20.27 -35.37 -15.35
C TYR A 185 18.96 -34.59 -15.49
N HIS A 186 19.00 -33.26 -15.50
CA HIS A 186 17.81 -32.40 -15.60
C HIS A 186 17.03 -32.63 -16.90
N ALA A 187 17.73 -32.81 -18.02
CA ALA A 187 17.11 -33.15 -19.30
C ALA A 187 16.40 -34.52 -19.23
N LYS A 188 17.08 -35.57 -18.77
CA LYS A 188 16.48 -36.91 -18.62
C LYS A 188 15.34 -36.93 -17.60
N ARG A 189 15.45 -36.16 -16.52
CA ARG A 189 14.41 -35.97 -15.51
C ARG A 189 13.13 -35.42 -16.12
N LEU A 190 13.22 -34.38 -16.96
CA LEU A 190 12.06 -33.87 -17.70
C LEU A 190 11.52 -34.90 -18.69
N LEU A 191 12.39 -35.49 -19.52
CA LEU A 191 11.99 -36.44 -20.55
C LEU A 191 11.27 -37.67 -19.97
N TYR A 192 11.69 -38.13 -18.79
CA TYR A 192 11.01 -39.19 -18.07
C TYR A 192 9.60 -38.78 -17.64
N LEU A 193 9.43 -37.55 -17.15
CA LEU A 193 8.12 -37.02 -16.75
C LEU A 193 7.21 -36.74 -17.95
N ALA A 194 7.76 -36.31 -19.09
CA ALA A 194 7.01 -36.13 -20.34
C ALA A 194 6.53 -37.47 -20.91
N ALA A 195 7.32 -38.54 -20.76
CA ALA A 195 6.87 -39.90 -21.08
C ALA A 195 5.69 -40.32 -20.19
N ILE A 196 5.72 -39.98 -18.89
CA ILE A 196 4.60 -40.21 -17.97
C ILE A 196 3.36 -39.40 -18.40
N GLU A 197 3.49 -38.10 -18.68
CA GLU A 197 2.38 -37.24 -19.10
C GLU A 197 1.67 -37.81 -20.33
N ARG A 198 2.44 -38.25 -21.34
CA ARG A 198 1.87 -38.82 -22.57
C ARG A 198 1.00 -40.05 -22.31
N GLU A 199 1.39 -40.90 -21.37
CA GLU A 199 0.62 -42.09 -21.02
C GLU A 199 -0.57 -41.76 -20.12
N LEU A 200 -0.40 -40.84 -19.16
CA LEU A 200 -1.52 -40.36 -18.33
C LEU A 200 -2.59 -39.68 -19.20
N SER A 201 -2.20 -38.97 -20.27
CA SER A 201 -3.11 -38.23 -21.14
C SER A 201 -4.03 -39.13 -21.97
N LYS A 202 -3.70 -40.42 -22.10
CA LYS A 202 -4.55 -41.41 -22.77
C LYS A 202 -5.67 -41.93 -21.86
N MET A 203 -5.59 -41.65 -20.56
CA MET A 203 -6.52 -42.17 -19.55
C MET A 203 -7.60 -41.13 -19.24
N GLY A 204 -8.84 -41.58 -19.06
CA GLY A 204 -9.98 -40.70 -18.73
C GLY A 204 -10.08 -40.30 -17.25
N SER A 205 -9.14 -40.74 -16.40
CA SER A 205 -9.18 -40.55 -14.94
C SER A 205 -8.76 -39.14 -14.45
N PHE A 206 -8.36 -38.25 -15.35
CA PHE A 206 -7.84 -36.92 -15.02
C PHE A 206 -8.54 -35.83 -15.84
N GLU A 207 -8.94 -34.74 -15.19
CA GLU A 207 -9.64 -33.62 -15.83
C GLU A 207 -8.68 -32.80 -16.71
N LYS A 208 -7.50 -32.47 -16.16
CA LYS A 208 -6.47 -31.70 -16.85
C LYS A 208 -5.09 -31.94 -16.23
N MET A 209 -4.06 -31.58 -16.98
CA MET A 209 -2.66 -31.59 -16.54
C MET A 209 -2.01 -30.25 -16.84
N GLU A 210 -1.16 -29.79 -15.93
CA GLU A 210 -0.44 -28.52 -16.03
C GLU A 210 1.03 -28.70 -15.65
N TRP A 211 1.91 -28.01 -16.36
CA TRP A 211 3.33 -28.00 -16.04
C TRP A 211 3.66 -26.81 -15.13
N THR A 212 4.55 -27.04 -14.18
CA THR A 212 5.18 -25.99 -13.38
C THR A 212 6.62 -26.41 -13.05
N SER A 213 7.26 -25.75 -12.10
CA SER A 213 8.59 -26.10 -11.59
C SER A 213 8.57 -26.40 -10.10
N LEU A 214 9.52 -27.24 -9.67
CA LEU A 214 9.77 -27.44 -8.25
C LEU A 214 10.49 -26.20 -7.69
N HIS A 215 9.86 -25.53 -6.72
CA HIS A 215 10.41 -24.35 -6.05
C HIS A 215 10.80 -23.19 -6.99
N GLU A 216 10.04 -22.96 -8.07
CA GLU A 216 10.36 -21.96 -9.10
C GLU A 216 11.73 -22.17 -9.80
N ASP A 217 12.26 -23.39 -9.75
CA ASP A 217 13.45 -23.79 -10.48
C ASP A 217 13.07 -24.31 -11.87
N ALA A 218 13.23 -23.44 -12.88
CA ALA A 218 12.88 -23.76 -14.26
C ALA A 218 13.62 -25.00 -14.82
N THR A 219 14.75 -25.40 -14.23
CA THR A 219 15.48 -26.62 -14.62
C THR A 219 14.89 -27.91 -14.01
N LYS A 220 13.96 -27.79 -13.05
CA LYS A 220 13.26 -28.90 -12.40
C LYS A 220 11.75 -28.88 -12.66
N PRO A 221 11.28 -29.10 -13.90
CA PRO A 221 9.85 -29.17 -14.19
C PRO A 221 9.13 -30.26 -13.39
N VAL A 222 7.89 -30.01 -13.00
CA VAL A 222 7.00 -30.97 -12.34
C VAL A 222 5.62 -30.93 -12.99
N LEU A 223 4.90 -32.04 -12.90
CA LEU A 223 3.60 -32.22 -13.53
C LEU A 223 2.53 -32.15 -12.44
N ILE A 224 1.59 -31.23 -12.61
CA ILE A 224 0.38 -31.15 -11.80
C ILE A 224 -0.73 -31.90 -12.53
N VAL A 225 -1.34 -32.84 -11.84
CA VAL A 225 -2.46 -33.64 -12.33
C VAL A 225 -3.69 -33.29 -11.50
N TYR A 226 -4.78 -32.94 -12.18
CA TYR A 226 -6.06 -32.66 -11.56
C TYR A 226 -6.94 -33.91 -11.70
N PRO A 227 -7.26 -34.60 -10.59
CA PRO A 227 -8.10 -35.79 -10.63
C PRO A 227 -9.49 -35.46 -11.20
N ALA A 228 -10.02 -36.35 -12.05
CA ALA A 228 -11.41 -36.25 -12.46
C ALA A 228 -12.36 -36.53 -11.28
N ALA A 229 -13.65 -36.24 -11.47
CA ALA A 229 -14.68 -36.68 -10.54
C ALA A 229 -14.64 -38.22 -10.42
N ASP A 230 -14.84 -38.73 -9.20
CA ASP A 230 -14.99 -40.16 -8.98
C ASP A 230 -16.30 -40.70 -9.60
N ASP A 231 -16.51 -42.02 -9.54
CA ASP A 231 -17.70 -42.68 -10.08
C ASP A 231 -19.02 -42.18 -9.45
N SER A 232 -18.94 -41.49 -8.31
CA SER A 232 -20.08 -40.84 -7.63
C SER A 232 -20.31 -39.38 -8.07
N GLY A 233 -19.51 -38.88 -9.01
CA GLY A 233 -19.56 -37.51 -9.52
C GLY A 233 -18.89 -36.49 -8.60
N VAL A 234 -18.15 -36.91 -7.57
CA VAL A 234 -17.49 -36.02 -6.61
C VAL A 234 -16.03 -35.79 -7.01
N ALA A 235 -15.69 -34.55 -7.33
CA ALA A 235 -14.31 -34.14 -7.59
C ALA A 235 -13.58 -33.74 -6.31
N THR A 236 -12.33 -34.17 -6.16
CA THR A 236 -11.45 -33.70 -5.09
C THR A 236 -10.93 -32.29 -5.39
N LYS A 237 -10.77 -31.47 -4.35
CA LYS A 237 -10.12 -30.15 -4.45
C LYS A 237 -8.60 -30.24 -4.44
N PHE A 238 -8.04 -31.44 -4.24
CA PHE A 238 -6.60 -31.66 -4.22
C PHE A 238 -6.06 -31.80 -5.63
N LEU A 239 -4.96 -31.09 -5.90
CA LEU A 239 -4.10 -31.37 -7.05
C LEU A 239 -2.99 -32.36 -6.66
N LEU A 240 -2.59 -33.22 -7.59
CA LEU A 240 -1.49 -34.16 -7.40
C LEU A 240 -0.26 -33.61 -8.12
N ARG A 241 0.87 -33.44 -7.42
CA ARG A 241 2.12 -32.97 -8.01
C ARG A 241 3.12 -34.10 -8.10
N LEU A 242 3.45 -34.52 -9.32
CA LEU A 242 4.44 -35.57 -9.56
C LEU A 242 5.84 -34.95 -9.60
N ILE A 243 6.68 -35.39 -8.67
CA ILE A 243 8.05 -34.91 -8.48
C ILE A 243 8.99 -36.08 -8.80
N PRO A 244 9.73 -36.04 -9.91
CA PRO A 244 10.73 -37.06 -10.20
C PRO A 244 11.88 -37.00 -9.20
N THR A 245 12.27 -38.15 -8.63
CA THR A 245 13.33 -38.29 -7.63
C THR A 245 14.29 -39.42 -8.02
N ILE A 246 15.48 -39.46 -7.40
CA ILE A 246 16.45 -40.55 -7.57
C ILE A 246 16.88 -41.11 -6.21
N SER A 247 17.43 -42.33 -6.20
CA SER A 247 17.92 -42.97 -4.97
C SER A 247 19.21 -42.29 -4.48
N THR A 248 19.46 -42.32 -3.17
CA THR A 248 20.72 -41.86 -2.57
C THR A 248 21.94 -42.67 -2.99
N GLU A 249 21.75 -43.88 -3.53
CA GLU A 249 22.80 -44.75 -4.09
C GLU A 249 23.02 -44.55 -5.60
N HIS A 250 22.31 -43.61 -6.20
CA HIS A 250 22.33 -43.42 -7.65
C HIS A 250 23.67 -42.82 -8.12
N PHE A 251 24.07 -41.70 -7.53
CA PHE A 251 25.36 -41.04 -7.76
C PHE A 251 26.16 -41.00 -6.45
N ASP A 252 27.48 -41.08 -6.55
CA ASP A 252 28.37 -40.91 -5.40
C ASP A 252 28.38 -39.45 -4.92
N PHE A 253 28.08 -39.23 -3.63
CA PHE A 253 28.07 -37.91 -3.00
C PHE A 253 29.41 -37.17 -3.12
N THR A 254 30.54 -37.87 -3.23
CA THR A 254 31.84 -37.20 -3.42
C THR A 254 31.85 -36.36 -4.71
N LYS A 255 31.06 -36.72 -5.73
CA LYS A 255 30.94 -35.98 -7.00
C LYS A 255 30.31 -34.59 -6.84
N PHE A 256 29.61 -34.33 -5.75
CA PHE A 256 28.89 -33.08 -5.48
C PHE A 256 29.58 -32.17 -4.47
N GLY A 257 30.88 -32.39 -4.20
CA GLY A 257 31.65 -31.50 -3.31
C GLY A 257 31.63 -30.04 -3.78
N LEU A 258 31.65 -29.10 -2.82
CA LEU A 258 31.45 -27.66 -3.05
C LEU A 258 32.46 -27.03 -4.02
N GLU A 259 33.67 -27.58 -4.08
CA GLU A 259 34.77 -27.08 -4.94
C GLU A 259 34.77 -27.72 -6.34
N ARG A 260 33.87 -28.67 -6.61
CA ARG A 260 33.84 -29.37 -7.89
C ARG A 260 33.07 -28.57 -8.95
N ASN A 261 33.57 -28.65 -10.18
CA ASN A 261 32.86 -28.21 -11.37
C ASN A 261 32.19 -29.42 -12.06
N ASN A 262 30.86 -29.37 -12.11
CA ASN A 262 30.02 -30.36 -12.78
C ASN A 262 29.32 -29.83 -14.05
N VAL A 263 29.55 -28.57 -14.42
CA VAL A 263 29.04 -27.93 -15.65
C VAL A 263 30.23 -27.46 -16.49
N ARG A 264 30.68 -28.33 -17.39
CA ARG A 264 31.87 -28.18 -18.23
C ARG A 264 31.48 -27.65 -19.61
N ASP A 265 31.98 -26.46 -19.98
CA ASP A 265 31.78 -25.87 -21.30
C ASP A 265 32.40 -26.74 -22.42
N ALA A 266 31.75 -26.78 -23.58
CA ALA A 266 32.25 -27.43 -24.78
C ALA A 266 33.35 -26.62 -25.47
N LYS A 267 33.37 -25.28 -25.33
CA LYS A 267 34.40 -24.39 -25.93
C LYS A 267 35.73 -24.40 -25.19
N SER A 268 35.75 -24.76 -23.90
CA SER A 268 36.99 -24.95 -23.12
C SER A 268 37.74 -26.24 -23.48
N ARG A 269 37.22 -27.09 -24.38
CA ARG A 269 37.91 -28.29 -24.85
C ARG A 269 39.20 -28.04 -25.64
N GLY A 270 39.45 -26.80 -26.10
CA GLY A 270 40.67 -26.40 -26.82
C GLY A 270 41.69 -25.59 -26.01
N ALA A 271 41.36 -25.17 -24.78
CA ALA A 271 42.32 -24.54 -23.88
C ALA A 271 42.90 -25.62 -22.97
N ILE A 272 44.22 -25.57 -22.72
CA ILE A 272 44.91 -26.49 -21.81
C ILE A 272 44.15 -26.52 -20.47
N TRP A 273 43.58 -27.68 -20.12
CA TRP A 273 42.86 -27.89 -18.87
C TRP A 273 43.88 -27.94 -17.73
N THR A 274 44.12 -26.81 -17.06
CA THR A 274 44.77 -26.79 -15.74
C THR A 274 43.69 -26.90 -14.67
N GLU A 275 43.76 -27.96 -13.85
CA GLU A 275 42.78 -28.31 -12.80
C GLU A 275 42.51 -27.19 -11.76
N GLY A 276 43.28 -26.10 -11.75
CA GLY A 276 43.12 -24.95 -10.85
C GLY A 276 42.33 -23.74 -11.36
N LEU A 277 41.82 -23.74 -12.61
CA LEU A 277 41.12 -22.58 -13.20
C LEU A 277 39.59 -22.75 -13.35
N ALA A 278 39.03 -23.92 -13.08
CA ALA A 278 37.59 -24.17 -13.24
C ALA A 278 36.78 -23.63 -12.05
N LEU A 279 35.78 -22.78 -12.31
CA LEU A 279 34.90 -22.27 -11.26
C LEU A 279 34.00 -23.38 -10.69
N PRO A 280 33.82 -23.48 -9.37
CA PRO A 280 32.98 -24.49 -8.75
C PRO A 280 31.49 -24.31 -9.10
N THR A 281 30.71 -25.39 -9.06
CA THR A 281 29.27 -25.38 -9.36
C THR A 281 28.41 -25.95 -8.21
N PRO A 282 28.38 -25.29 -7.04
CA PRO A 282 27.67 -25.76 -5.86
C PRO A 282 26.13 -25.68 -5.96
N HIS A 283 25.55 -24.65 -6.60
CA HIS A 283 24.09 -24.53 -6.79
C HIS A 283 23.54 -25.64 -7.70
N TYR A 284 24.21 -25.92 -8.82
CA TYR A 284 23.88 -27.02 -9.72
C TYR A 284 23.96 -28.37 -9.00
N SER A 285 25.04 -28.60 -8.25
CA SER A 285 25.25 -29.87 -7.54
C SER A 285 24.17 -30.07 -6.47
N SER A 286 23.83 -29.02 -5.72
CA SER A 286 22.75 -29.03 -4.72
C SER A 286 21.38 -29.32 -5.34
N SER A 287 21.12 -28.87 -6.58
CA SER A 287 19.87 -29.17 -7.28
C SER A 287 19.64 -30.67 -7.53
N ILE A 288 20.71 -31.45 -7.77
CA ILE A 288 20.64 -32.91 -7.95
C ILE A 288 20.54 -33.61 -6.60
N VAL A 289 21.38 -33.20 -5.63
CA VAL A 289 21.38 -33.76 -4.27
C VAL A 289 20.02 -33.56 -3.58
N GLU A 290 19.34 -32.46 -3.84
CA GLU A 290 17.97 -32.22 -3.37
C GLU A 290 17.00 -33.33 -3.82
N ASP A 291 17.05 -33.77 -5.08
CA ASP A 291 16.19 -34.85 -5.58
C ASP A 291 16.60 -36.25 -5.07
N MET A 292 17.85 -36.39 -4.58
CA MET A 292 18.32 -37.61 -3.91
C MET A 292 17.80 -37.72 -2.48
N LEU A 293 17.72 -36.59 -1.75
CA LEU A 293 17.43 -36.57 -0.31
C LEU A 293 15.98 -36.22 0.04
N ILE A 294 15.15 -35.81 -0.93
CA ILE A 294 13.77 -35.35 -0.68
C ILE A 294 12.90 -36.36 0.10
N GLN A 295 13.10 -37.66 -0.10
CA GLN A 295 12.37 -38.70 0.65
C GLN A 295 12.84 -38.75 2.11
N GLU A 296 14.16 -38.75 2.35
CA GLU A 296 14.73 -38.73 3.72
C GLU A 296 14.29 -37.48 4.50
N HIS A 297 14.21 -36.32 3.84
CA HIS A 297 13.70 -35.09 4.47
C HIS A 297 12.22 -35.19 4.82
N SER A 298 11.41 -35.85 3.97
CA SER A 298 10.00 -36.10 4.26
C SER A 298 9.83 -37.02 5.46
N ASP A 299 10.56 -38.13 5.49
CA ASP A 299 10.54 -39.11 6.59
C ASP A 299 11.00 -38.46 7.92
N TRP A 300 12.03 -37.61 7.85
CA TRP A 300 12.52 -36.84 9.00
C TRP A 300 11.44 -35.90 9.55
N LEU A 301 10.77 -35.12 8.70
CA LEU A 301 9.67 -34.24 9.14
C LEU A 301 8.51 -35.04 9.73
N GLU A 302 8.11 -36.14 9.09
CA GLU A 302 7.02 -37.00 9.56
C GLU A 302 7.31 -37.59 10.96
N SER A 303 8.54 -38.04 11.20
CA SER A 303 8.95 -38.62 12.49
C SER A 303 8.85 -37.64 13.68
N HIS A 304 8.88 -36.33 13.42
CA HIS A 304 8.74 -35.29 14.42
C HIS A 304 7.30 -34.76 14.52
N LEU A 305 6.62 -34.57 13.38
CA LEU A 305 5.28 -33.95 13.33
C LEU A 305 4.13 -34.91 13.67
N SER A 306 4.33 -36.21 13.46
CA SER A 306 3.36 -37.24 13.87
C SER A 306 3.08 -37.23 15.38
N LYS A 307 4.05 -36.76 16.19
CA LYS A 307 3.99 -36.76 17.66
C LYS A 307 3.38 -35.51 18.27
N SER A 308 3.30 -34.40 17.53
CA SER A 308 2.88 -33.10 18.07
C SER A 308 1.86 -32.39 17.17
N PRO A 309 0.57 -32.35 17.56
CA PRO A 309 -0.45 -31.58 16.84
C PRO A 309 -0.23 -30.06 16.95
N THR A 310 0.21 -29.57 18.10
CA THR A 310 0.48 -28.13 18.33
C THR A 310 1.61 -27.61 17.44
N LEU A 311 2.62 -28.44 17.15
CA LEU A 311 3.69 -28.11 16.22
C LEU A 311 3.18 -27.98 14.77
N ARG A 312 2.23 -28.84 14.37
CA ARG A 312 1.56 -28.76 13.05
C ARG A 312 0.73 -27.48 12.90
N ASP A 313 0.13 -27.02 13.99
CA ASP A 313 -0.61 -25.76 14.03
C ASP A 313 0.32 -24.55 13.90
N ALA A 314 1.45 -24.55 14.61
CA ALA A 314 2.46 -23.52 14.49
C ALA A 314 2.99 -23.41 13.05
N ILE A 315 3.22 -24.56 12.39
CA ILE A 315 3.60 -24.62 10.97
C ILE A 315 2.49 -24.06 10.08
N SER A 316 1.22 -24.36 10.37
CA SER A 316 0.09 -23.83 9.59
C SER A 316 0.01 -22.31 9.70
N LEU A 317 0.17 -21.74 10.92
CA LEU A 317 0.25 -20.30 11.13
C LEU A 317 1.42 -19.67 10.38
N ALA A 318 2.60 -20.31 10.42
CA ALA A 318 3.79 -19.83 9.71
C ALA A 318 3.61 -19.86 8.18
N LYS A 319 2.94 -20.88 7.63
CA LYS A 319 2.59 -20.96 6.20
C LYS A 319 1.56 -19.89 5.80
N VAL A 320 0.56 -19.60 6.64
CA VAL A 320 -0.37 -18.48 6.42
C VAL A 320 0.42 -17.17 6.38
N TRP A 321 1.27 -16.94 7.37
CA TRP A 321 2.09 -15.72 7.46
C TRP A 321 3.01 -15.53 6.24
N LEU A 322 3.71 -16.58 5.79
CA LEU A 322 4.57 -16.52 4.60
C LEU A 322 3.81 -16.08 3.33
N ARG A 323 2.56 -16.52 3.18
CA ARG A 323 1.69 -16.12 2.06
C ARG A 323 1.21 -14.68 2.20
N GLN A 324 0.86 -14.26 3.42
CA GLN A 324 0.47 -12.86 3.66
C GLN A 324 1.62 -11.89 3.40
N ARG A 325 2.87 -12.30 3.65
CA ARG A 325 4.06 -11.50 3.33
C ARG A 325 4.55 -11.65 1.88
N SER A 326 3.86 -12.45 1.07
CA SER A 326 4.21 -12.76 -0.33
C SER A 326 5.66 -13.24 -0.48
N VAL A 327 6.17 -13.99 0.50
CA VAL A 327 7.51 -14.61 0.45
C VAL A 327 7.42 -16.04 -0.08
N ASP A 328 6.27 -16.69 0.12
CA ASP A 328 5.97 -18.01 -0.43
C ASP A 328 5.86 -17.94 -1.96
N GLY A 329 6.60 -18.78 -2.67
CA GLY A 329 6.61 -18.84 -4.14
C GLY A 329 7.70 -18.04 -4.84
N HIS A 330 8.62 -17.37 -4.15
CA HIS A 330 9.88 -16.91 -4.77
C HIS A 330 10.90 -18.06 -4.77
N ARG A 331 11.70 -18.23 -5.85
CA ARG A 331 12.75 -19.27 -5.89
C ARG A 331 13.81 -19.08 -4.81
N ASP A 332 14.15 -17.81 -4.55
CA ASP A 332 15.08 -17.39 -3.51
C ASP A 332 14.36 -17.09 -2.18
N GLY A 333 13.07 -17.42 -2.04
CA GLY A 333 12.28 -17.20 -0.84
C GLY A 333 12.26 -18.41 0.10
N LEU A 334 11.90 -18.16 1.36
CA LEU A 334 11.66 -19.21 2.33
C LEU A 334 10.27 -19.83 2.09
N ASN A 335 10.23 -21.05 1.56
CA ASN A 335 8.98 -21.76 1.29
C ASN A 335 8.45 -22.51 2.52
N GLY A 336 7.23 -23.03 2.41
CA GLY A 336 6.58 -23.78 3.49
C GLY A 336 7.35 -25.01 4.00
N PHE A 337 8.14 -25.69 3.16
CA PHE A 337 8.99 -26.81 3.58
C PHE A 337 10.16 -26.32 4.44
N LEU A 338 10.88 -25.29 3.99
CA LEU A 338 12.00 -24.72 4.73
C LEU A 338 11.55 -24.16 6.09
N MET A 339 10.38 -23.51 6.13
CA MET A 339 9.79 -23.04 7.39
C MET A 339 9.41 -24.19 8.32
N SER A 340 8.86 -25.29 7.79
CA SER A 340 8.56 -26.48 8.59
C SER A 340 9.82 -27.10 9.18
N ALA A 341 10.88 -27.21 8.36
CA ALA A 341 12.16 -27.74 8.79
C ALA A 341 12.84 -26.84 9.85
N LEU A 342 12.69 -25.52 9.72
CA LEU A 342 13.17 -24.56 10.72
C LEU A 342 12.45 -24.73 12.07
N ILE A 343 11.11 -24.81 12.05
CA ILE A 343 10.30 -24.99 13.26
C ILE A 343 10.63 -26.31 13.95
N VAL A 344 10.74 -27.40 13.20
CA VAL A 344 11.16 -28.71 13.75
C VAL A 344 12.58 -28.63 14.32
N HIS A 345 13.51 -27.97 13.64
CA HIS A 345 14.86 -27.79 14.18
C HIS A 345 14.84 -27.07 15.53
N LEU A 346 14.05 -25.99 15.66
CA LEU A 346 13.90 -25.22 16.91
C LEU A 346 13.31 -26.03 18.07
N SER A 347 12.54 -27.10 17.80
CA SER A 347 12.06 -28.02 18.82
C SER A 347 13.06 -29.13 19.17
N THR A 348 14.12 -29.33 18.38
CA THR A 348 15.14 -30.35 18.64
C THR A 348 16.26 -29.86 19.58
N PRO A 349 17.03 -30.77 20.21
CA PRO A 349 18.24 -30.41 20.96
C PRO A 349 19.27 -29.63 20.14
N ALA A 350 19.40 -29.91 18.83
CA ALA A 350 20.30 -29.17 17.95
C ALA A 350 19.90 -27.69 17.83
N GLY A 351 18.59 -27.41 17.84
CA GLY A 351 18.04 -26.04 17.91
C GLY A 351 17.95 -25.47 19.32
N LYS A 352 18.58 -26.10 20.31
CA LYS A 352 18.55 -25.73 21.74
C LYS A 352 17.18 -25.83 22.41
N GLN A 353 16.26 -26.63 21.86
CA GLN A 353 14.88 -26.81 22.37
C GLN A 353 14.19 -25.48 22.70
N ARG A 354 14.25 -24.53 21.77
CA ARG A 354 13.61 -23.21 21.93
C ARG A 354 12.10 -23.31 21.89
N ILE A 355 11.59 -24.28 21.13
CA ILE A 355 10.17 -24.62 21.09
C ILE A 355 9.96 -25.81 22.03
N SER A 356 9.13 -25.58 23.05
CA SER A 356 8.72 -26.60 24.03
C SER A 356 7.33 -27.14 23.70
N GLU A 357 7.06 -28.40 24.08
CA GLU A 357 5.75 -29.05 23.90
C GLU A 357 4.62 -28.35 24.67
N HIS A 358 4.94 -27.59 25.73
CA HIS A 358 3.97 -26.85 26.54
C HIS A 358 3.53 -25.52 25.90
N MET A 359 4.16 -25.07 24.82
CA MET A 359 3.81 -23.82 24.16
C MET A 359 2.56 -23.96 23.30
N SER A 360 1.74 -22.92 23.25
CA SER A 360 0.67 -22.77 22.26
C SER A 360 1.25 -22.55 20.85
N ALA A 361 0.45 -22.84 19.81
CA ALA A 361 0.86 -22.62 18.42
C ALA A 361 1.29 -21.16 18.13
N LEU A 362 0.62 -20.18 18.73
CA LEU A 362 0.96 -18.76 18.58
C LEU A 362 2.29 -18.41 19.26
N GLN A 363 2.58 -18.99 20.43
CA GLN A 363 3.89 -18.83 21.10
C GLN A 363 5.01 -19.46 20.27
N MET A 364 4.81 -20.67 19.75
CA MET A 364 5.77 -21.33 18.85
C MET A 364 6.05 -20.49 17.60
N PHE A 365 5.00 -19.92 17.01
CA PHE A 365 5.11 -18.99 15.88
C PHE A 365 5.91 -17.74 16.25
N ARG A 366 5.62 -17.09 17.39
CA ARG A 366 6.37 -15.93 17.89
C ARG A 366 7.86 -16.25 18.10
N VAL A 367 8.17 -17.38 18.74
CA VAL A 367 9.55 -17.85 18.96
C VAL A 367 10.27 -18.06 17.63
N THR A 368 9.57 -18.60 16.62
CA THR A 368 10.12 -18.79 15.27
C THR A 368 10.46 -17.45 14.62
N LEU A 369 9.59 -16.45 14.72
CA LEU A 369 9.85 -15.10 14.20
C LEU A 369 11.02 -14.41 14.92
N ASP A 370 11.11 -14.55 16.24
CA ASP A 370 12.23 -14.01 17.03
C ASP A 370 13.56 -14.66 16.63
N ALA A 371 13.54 -15.98 16.37
CA ALA A 371 14.69 -16.70 15.88
C ALA A 371 15.17 -16.20 14.50
N ILE A 372 14.24 -15.87 13.60
CA ILE A 372 14.55 -15.32 12.27
C ILE A 372 15.05 -13.87 12.37
N GLY A 373 14.29 -13.00 13.05
CA GLY A 373 14.51 -11.56 13.08
C GLY A 373 15.58 -11.12 14.07
N THR A 374 15.36 -11.38 15.36
CA THR A 374 16.19 -10.87 16.45
C THR A 374 17.48 -11.67 16.61
N MET A 375 17.37 -13.00 16.56
CA MET A 375 18.51 -13.88 16.80
C MET A 375 19.42 -14.06 15.59
N ASP A 376 18.88 -13.84 14.39
CA ASP A 376 19.55 -14.04 13.11
C ASP A 376 20.16 -15.45 12.96
N ILE A 377 19.38 -16.49 13.27
CA ILE A 377 19.90 -17.87 13.17
C ILE A 377 20.26 -18.26 11.73
N LEU A 378 19.53 -17.76 10.73
CA LEU A 378 19.78 -18.06 9.32
C LEU A 378 21.03 -17.33 8.80
N GLY A 379 21.28 -16.06 9.19
CA GLY A 379 22.49 -15.34 8.78
C GLY A 379 23.76 -15.86 9.46
N ARG A 380 23.65 -16.37 10.70
CA ARG A 380 24.76 -17.05 11.39
C ARG A 380 25.08 -18.42 10.80
N GLY A 381 24.14 -19.01 10.06
CA GLY A 381 24.23 -20.37 9.55
C GLY A 381 23.70 -21.37 10.56
N LEU A 382 22.89 -22.31 10.09
CA LEU A 382 22.18 -23.29 10.90
C LEU A 382 22.55 -24.71 10.45
N VAL A 383 22.70 -25.63 11.39
CA VAL A 383 22.99 -27.05 11.12
C VAL A 383 22.02 -27.92 11.88
N MET A 384 21.27 -28.77 11.16
CA MET A 384 20.27 -29.66 11.76
C MET A 384 20.85 -30.97 12.26
N GLN A 385 22.01 -31.36 11.76
CA GLN A 385 22.70 -32.56 12.17
C GLN A 385 23.12 -32.49 13.65
N ARG A 386 22.95 -33.60 14.37
CA ARG A 386 23.39 -33.73 15.77
C ARG A 386 24.86 -34.13 15.80
N LEU A 387 25.78 -33.16 15.86
CA LEU A 387 27.23 -33.41 15.99
C LEU A 387 27.90 -32.52 17.06
N VAL A 388 29.09 -32.96 17.50
CA VAL A 388 29.96 -32.31 18.48
C VAL A 388 30.32 -30.89 17.99
N GLU A 389 30.17 -29.88 18.86
CA GLU A 389 30.19 -28.44 18.53
C GLU A 389 31.42 -27.97 17.72
N ASN A 390 32.56 -28.67 17.78
CA ASN A 390 33.82 -28.22 17.16
C ASN A 390 33.93 -28.45 15.64
N SER A 391 33.32 -29.50 15.06
CA SER A 391 33.39 -29.77 13.62
C SER A 391 32.36 -28.95 12.81
N VAL A 392 31.27 -28.56 13.44
CA VAL A 392 30.18 -27.79 12.82
C VAL A 392 30.66 -26.41 12.33
N SER A 393 31.65 -25.82 13.00
CA SER A 393 32.14 -24.48 12.64
C SER A 393 32.95 -24.43 11.34
N SER A 394 33.70 -25.49 10.99
CA SER A 394 34.51 -25.52 9.77
C SER A 394 33.66 -25.73 8.52
N ASP A 395 32.68 -26.62 8.59
CA ASP A 395 31.86 -27.01 7.44
C ASP A 395 30.89 -25.88 7.06
N VAL A 396 30.32 -25.20 8.06
CA VAL A 396 29.50 -24.00 7.84
C VAL A 396 30.33 -22.85 7.25
N LYS A 397 31.59 -22.68 7.68
CA LYS A 397 32.50 -21.68 7.08
C LYS A 397 32.78 -21.99 5.62
N GLN A 398 33.00 -23.26 5.27
CA GLN A 398 33.20 -23.68 3.88
C GLN A 398 31.92 -23.49 3.04
N MET A 399 30.74 -23.82 3.57
CA MET A 399 29.49 -23.56 2.85
C MET A 399 29.20 -22.08 2.67
N LYS A 400 29.56 -21.23 3.64
CA LYS A 400 29.41 -19.77 3.55
C LYS A 400 30.32 -19.11 2.50
N SER A 401 31.38 -19.78 2.05
CA SER A 401 32.18 -19.27 0.92
C SER A 401 31.45 -19.46 -0.41
N SER A 402 30.57 -20.47 -0.49
CA SER A 402 29.84 -20.87 -1.70
C SER A 402 28.40 -20.35 -1.74
N PHE A 403 27.77 -20.13 -0.59
CA PHE A 403 26.37 -19.72 -0.48
C PHE A 403 26.19 -18.52 0.45
N GLU A 404 25.21 -17.68 0.13
CA GLU A 404 24.88 -16.48 0.93
C GLU A 404 24.18 -16.82 2.25
N VAL A 405 23.37 -17.89 2.26
CA VAL A 405 22.65 -18.38 3.44
C VAL A 405 22.82 -19.89 3.57
N VAL A 406 23.10 -20.37 4.78
CA VAL A 406 23.43 -21.77 5.04
C VAL A 406 22.50 -22.37 6.09
N MET A 407 21.76 -23.39 5.68
CA MET A 407 20.88 -24.21 6.50
C MET A 407 21.13 -25.66 6.14
N VAL A 408 22.04 -26.30 6.87
CA VAL A 408 22.48 -27.66 6.59
C VAL A 408 21.43 -28.64 7.07
N ASP A 409 21.06 -29.56 6.18
CA ASP A 409 20.06 -30.58 6.41
C ASP A 409 20.47 -31.60 7.49
N PRO A 410 19.55 -32.47 7.94
CA PRO A 410 19.86 -33.49 8.95
C PRO A 410 20.96 -34.48 8.55
N SER A 411 21.17 -34.73 7.24
CA SER A 411 22.23 -35.62 6.76
C SER A 411 23.63 -34.99 6.80
N GLY A 412 23.72 -33.67 6.89
CA GLY A 412 24.98 -32.91 6.82
C GLY A 412 25.49 -32.68 5.40
N ARG A 413 24.74 -33.07 4.35
CA ARG A 413 25.23 -33.16 2.97
C ARG A 413 24.67 -32.06 2.06
N LEU A 414 23.55 -31.46 2.41
CA LEU A 414 22.87 -30.47 1.59
C LEU A 414 22.62 -29.17 2.36
N ASN A 415 22.90 -28.05 1.70
CA ASN A 415 22.39 -26.76 2.13
C ASN A 415 20.94 -26.58 1.62
N LEU A 416 19.95 -26.70 2.50
CA LEU A 416 18.54 -26.54 2.16
C LEU A 416 18.23 -25.13 1.62
N THR A 417 19.00 -24.13 2.04
CA THR A 417 18.85 -22.74 1.59
C THR A 417 19.78 -22.38 0.44
N HIS A 418 20.27 -23.35 -0.35
CA HIS A 418 21.20 -23.08 -1.44
C HIS A 418 20.67 -22.07 -2.49
N ARG A 419 19.36 -21.83 -2.59
CA ARG A 419 18.77 -20.81 -3.49
C ARG A 419 18.49 -19.45 -2.82
N LEU A 420 18.47 -19.39 -1.48
CA LEU A 420 18.11 -18.21 -0.70
C LEU A 420 19.21 -17.16 -0.83
N THR A 421 18.83 -15.97 -1.29
CA THR A 421 19.74 -14.82 -1.39
C THR A 421 19.80 -14.07 -0.05
N LYS A 422 20.87 -13.31 0.15
CA LYS A 422 21.03 -12.41 1.30
C LYS A 422 19.92 -11.36 1.33
N SER A 423 19.52 -10.85 0.18
CA SER A 423 18.46 -9.85 0.10
C SER A 423 17.08 -10.42 0.45
N ALA A 424 16.76 -11.63 0.01
CA ALA A 424 15.54 -12.32 0.44
C ALA A 424 15.54 -12.61 1.94
N LEU A 425 16.70 -12.95 2.52
CA LEU A 425 16.83 -13.11 3.97
C LEU A 425 16.65 -11.78 4.71
N GLU A 426 17.20 -10.66 4.21
CA GLU A 426 17.00 -9.33 4.79
C GLU A 426 15.53 -8.89 4.72
N GLU A 427 14.82 -9.19 3.62
CA GLU A 427 13.38 -8.98 3.49
C GLU A 427 12.60 -9.81 4.52
N LEU A 428 12.93 -11.11 4.65
CA LEU A 428 12.27 -12.00 5.61
C LEU A 428 12.49 -11.53 7.07
N LYS A 429 13.72 -11.12 7.41
CA LYS A 429 14.05 -10.54 8.72
C LYS A 429 13.24 -9.28 8.99
N TYR A 430 13.18 -8.40 8.01
CA TYR A 430 12.39 -7.17 8.11
C TYR A 430 10.91 -7.49 8.39
N ASP A 431 10.31 -8.39 7.60
CA ASP A 431 8.93 -8.83 7.80
C ASP A 431 8.71 -9.48 9.17
N ALA A 432 9.67 -10.31 9.64
CA ALA A 432 9.60 -10.93 10.97
C ALA A 432 9.63 -9.89 12.10
N LEU A 433 10.53 -8.91 12.01
CA LEU A 433 10.64 -7.83 13.01
C LEU A 433 9.40 -6.93 13.02
N ARG A 434 8.81 -6.61 11.86
CA ARG A 434 7.53 -5.88 11.79
C ARG A 434 6.38 -6.68 12.35
N THR A 435 6.37 -7.98 12.11
CA THR A 435 5.35 -8.88 12.66
C THR A 435 5.45 -8.98 14.18
N LEU A 436 6.67 -9.10 14.73
CA LEU A 436 6.89 -9.09 16.18
C LEU A 436 6.43 -7.79 16.83
N GLU A 437 6.63 -6.65 16.17
CA GLU A 437 6.12 -5.35 16.65
C GLU A 437 4.59 -5.32 16.63
N ALA A 438 3.97 -5.75 15.53
CA ALA A 438 2.52 -5.86 15.41
C ALA A 438 1.91 -6.82 16.46
N MET A 439 2.66 -7.86 16.86
CA MET A 439 2.24 -8.80 17.91
C MET A 439 2.26 -8.20 19.31
N LYS A 440 3.02 -7.12 19.57
CA LYS A 440 2.94 -6.41 20.87
C LYS A 440 1.58 -5.70 21.02
N GLY A 441 1.02 -5.23 19.91
CA GLY A 441 -0.30 -4.58 19.83
C GLY A 441 -1.45 -5.52 19.51
N LEU A 442 -1.46 -6.77 20.00
CA LEU A 442 -2.53 -7.75 19.74
C LEU A 442 -3.92 -7.32 20.27
N LYS A 443 -4.03 -6.17 20.94
CA LYS A 443 -5.29 -5.48 21.30
C LYS A 443 -5.89 -4.65 20.14
N ASP A 444 -5.06 -4.07 19.26
CA ASP A 444 -5.45 -3.00 18.32
C ASP A 444 -5.28 -3.41 16.84
N GLY A 445 -6.00 -4.44 16.40
CA GLY A 445 -5.92 -4.92 15.01
C GLY A 445 -4.61 -5.64 14.65
N GLY A 446 -3.72 -5.88 15.63
CA GLY A 446 -2.46 -6.60 15.42
C GLY A 446 -2.64 -8.00 14.82
N PHE A 447 -3.71 -8.73 15.17
CA PHE A 447 -4.04 -10.01 14.56
C PHE A 447 -4.30 -9.87 13.04
N ASP A 448 -5.10 -8.87 12.65
CA ASP A 448 -5.48 -8.64 11.26
C ASP A 448 -4.28 -8.20 10.43
N ALA A 449 -3.39 -7.39 11.02
CA ALA A 449 -2.11 -7.03 10.42
C ALA A 449 -1.21 -8.26 10.16
N VAL A 450 -1.21 -9.25 11.05
CA VAL A 450 -0.34 -10.43 10.95
C VAL A 450 -0.90 -11.49 9.99
N PHE A 451 -2.19 -11.83 10.10
CA PHE A 451 -2.76 -13.01 9.44
C PHE A 451 -3.82 -12.70 8.39
N MET A 452 -4.48 -11.53 8.43
CA MET A 452 -5.59 -11.19 7.52
C MET A 452 -5.15 -10.26 6.38
N THR A 453 -4.13 -9.44 6.60
CA THR A 453 -3.70 -8.41 5.66
C THR A 453 -2.56 -8.89 4.77
N ARG A 454 -2.81 -8.96 3.45
CA ARG A 454 -1.79 -9.32 2.46
C ARG A 454 -0.87 -8.14 2.13
N VAL A 455 0.40 -8.26 2.51
CA VAL A 455 1.49 -7.34 2.16
C VAL A 455 2.10 -7.77 0.82
N GLY A 456 1.48 -7.33 -0.28
CA GLY A 456 1.98 -7.53 -1.64
C GLY A 456 3.12 -6.59 -2.03
N PHE A 457 3.87 -6.95 -3.07
CA PHE A 457 5.04 -6.20 -3.54
C PHE A 457 4.76 -4.71 -3.83
N SER A 458 3.63 -4.38 -4.48
CA SER A 458 3.25 -3.01 -4.82
C SER A 458 3.07 -2.10 -3.60
N ALA A 459 2.59 -2.64 -2.48
CA ALA A 459 2.41 -1.87 -1.24
C ALA A 459 3.59 -2.00 -0.26
N LYS A 460 4.46 -3.00 -0.43
CA LYS A 460 5.63 -3.21 0.44
C LYS A 460 6.72 -2.16 0.16
N PHE A 461 7.09 -2.00 -1.11
CA PHE A 461 8.20 -1.12 -1.53
C PHE A 461 7.72 0.30 -1.85
N ASP A 462 8.62 1.28 -1.72
CA ASP A 462 8.35 2.70 -1.97
C ASP A 462 8.57 3.08 -3.44
N TYR A 463 9.58 2.48 -4.08
CA TYR A 463 9.88 2.64 -5.50
C TYR A 463 9.88 1.29 -6.18
N HIS A 464 9.30 1.24 -7.37
CA HIS A 464 9.20 0.05 -8.20
C HIS A 464 9.89 0.32 -9.53
N ILE A 465 10.78 -0.57 -9.93
CA ILE A 465 11.54 -0.48 -11.16
C ILE A 465 11.25 -1.72 -11.99
N ARG A 466 10.98 -1.52 -13.27
CA ARG A 466 10.84 -2.59 -14.24
C ARG A 466 11.96 -2.48 -15.26
N PHE A 467 12.61 -3.60 -15.54
CA PHE A 467 13.59 -3.72 -16.59
C PHE A 467 13.01 -4.53 -17.74
N GLU A 468 12.90 -3.89 -18.88
CA GLU A 468 12.75 -4.57 -20.16
C GLU A 468 14.15 -5.03 -20.55
N VAL A 469 14.36 -6.35 -20.54
CA VAL A 469 15.66 -6.88 -20.91
C VAL A 469 15.67 -6.97 -22.43
N PRO A 470 16.49 -6.15 -23.13
CA PRO A 470 16.60 -6.25 -24.56
C PRO A 470 17.09 -7.65 -24.94
N ASP A 471 16.62 -8.15 -26.09
CA ASP A 471 16.99 -9.44 -26.68
C ASP A 471 18.45 -9.39 -27.14
N ARG A 472 19.38 -9.34 -26.18
CA ARG A 472 20.80 -9.29 -26.43
C ARG A 472 21.25 -10.73 -26.61
N THR A 473 21.15 -11.16 -27.86
CA THR A 473 21.70 -12.38 -28.43
C THR A 473 23.22 -12.49 -28.21
N THR A 474 23.64 -12.67 -26.96
CA THR A 474 24.96 -13.21 -26.66
C THR A 474 24.80 -14.71 -26.69
N LYS A 475 25.09 -15.29 -27.86
CA LYS A 475 25.25 -16.73 -28.09
C LYS A 475 26.38 -17.25 -27.21
N SER A 476 26.07 -17.45 -25.95
CA SER A 476 26.83 -18.28 -25.04
C SER A 476 25.87 -19.42 -24.65
N PRO A 477 26.32 -20.67 -24.56
CA PRO A 477 25.48 -21.76 -24.07
C PRO A 477 25.41 -21.69 -22.54
N LEU A 478 24.36 -22.17 -21.88
CA LEU A 478 24.31 -22.25 -20.40
C LEU A 478 25.58 -22.94 -19.86
N CYS A 479 26.42 -22.21 -19.14
CA CYS A 479 27.70 -22.66 -18.55
C CYS A 479 28.06 -21.82 -17.32
N LEU A 480 27.12 -21.66 -16.38
CA LEU A 480 27.35 -21.08 -15.06
C LEU A 480 26.61 -21.94 -14.04
N ASP A 481 27.00 -21.87 -12.77
CA ASP A 481 26.37 -22.59 -11.65
C ASP A 481 24.85 -22.32 -11.49
N MET A 482 24.36 -21.25 -12.13
CA MET A 482 22.95 -20.85 -12.19
C MET A 482 22.59 -20.39 -13.60
N GLU A 483 21.29 -20.25 -13.86
CA GLU A 483 20.76 -19.73 -15.11
C GLU A 483 21.12 -18.27 -15.35
N ARG A 484 21.21 -17.88 -16.62
CA ARG A 484 21.73 -16.57 -17.06
C ARG A 484 20.95 -15.40 -16.50
N TRP A 485 19.63 -15.47 -16.56
CA TRP A 485 18.77 -14.41 -16.04
C TRP A 485 18.92 -14.26 -14.53
N ARG A 486 19.24 -15.33 -13.77
CA ARG A 486 19.53 -15.24 -12.33
C ARG A 486 20.84 -14.52 -12.05
N VAL A 487 21.86 -14.77 -12.86
CA VAL A 487 23.13 -14.03 -12.77
C VAL A 487 22.90 -12.55 -13.07
N PHE A 488 22.05 -12.25 -14.05
CA PHE A 488 21.65 -10.88 -14.36
C PHE A 488 20.86 -10.22 -13.22
N GLU A 489 19.88 -10.92 -12.64
CA GLU A 489 19.12 -10.49 -11.45
C GLU A 489 20.05 -10.09 -10.29
N ARG A 490 21.00 -10.97 -9.94
CA ARG A 490 22.01 -10.69 -8.91
C ARG A 490 22.90 -9.49 -9.26
N LYS A 491 23.28 -9.35 -10.53
CA LYS A 491 24.09 -8.22 -11.00
C LYS A 491 23.32 -6.89 -10.86
N VAL A 492 22.05 -6.86 -11.27
CA VAL A 492 21.17 -5.69 -11.11
C VAL A 492 21.04 -5.34 -9.63
N GLU A 493 20.77 -6.33 -8.77
CA GLU A 493 20.63 -6.10 -7.34
C GLU A 493 21.89 -5.52 -6.72
N ALA A 494 23.06 -6.09 -7.02
CA ALA A 494 24.35 -5.64 -6.50
C ALA A 494 24.66 -4.19 -6.92
N ILE A 495 24.34 -3.82 -8.17
CA ILE A 495 24.53 -2.45 -8.67
C ILE A 495 23.58 -1.48 -7.97
N LEU A 496 22.29 -1.81 -7.87
CA LEU A 496 21.29 -0.95 -7.23
C LEU A 496 21.59 -0.77 -5.74
N ARG A 497 21.93 -1.86 -5.03
CA ARG A 497 22.33 -1.81 -3.61
C ARG A 497 23.55 -0.93 -3.40
N LYS A 498 24.56 -1.04 -4.27
CA LYS A 498 25.75 -0.18 -4.22
C LYS A 498 25.43 1.29 -4.54
N ALA A 499 24.57 1.54 -5.51
CA ALA A 499 24.19 2.88 -5.94
C ALA A 499 23.35 3.62 -4.90
N LEU A 500 22.40 2.92 -4.28
CA LEU A 500 21.48 3.51 -3.31
C LEU A 500 22.11 3.59 -1.92
N SER A 501 22.99 2.66 -1.55
CA SER A 501 23.72 2.68 -0.27
C SER A 501 22.76 2.95 0.91
N GLU A 502 23.01 3.99 1.70
CA GLU A 502 22.21 4.40 2.86
C GLU A 502 20.81 4.95 2.51
N ARG A 503 20.54 5.24 1.23
CA ARG A 503 19.23 5.71 0.77
C ARG A 503 18.15 4.64 0.90
N ALA A 504 18.53 3.37 0.82
CA ALA A 504 17.61 2.22 0.85
C ALA A 504 17.95 1.28 2.01
N VAL A 505 16.93 0.81 2.74
CA VAL A 505 17.09 -0.26 3.73
C VAL A 505 17.09 -1.62 3.03
N LEU A 506 16.21 -1.79 2.04
CA LEU A 506 16.08 -3.03 1.27
C LEU A 506 16.05 -2.71 -0.22
N VAL A 507 16.78 -3.51 -0.98
CA VAL A 507 16.71 -3.56 -2.44
C VAL A 507 16.44 -5.02 -2.80
N ARG A 508 15.26 -5.28 -3.37
CA ARG A 508 14.86 -6.62 -3.81
C ARG A 508 14.66 -6.60 -5.30
N VAL A 509 15.43 -7.42 -6.00
CA VAL A 509 15.20 -7.71 -7.41
C VAL A 509 14.38 -8.99 -7.45
N LEU A 510 13.08 -8.85 -7.72
CA LEU A 510 12.20 -9.99 -7.83
C LEU A 510 12.48 -10.75 -9.10
N GLN A 511 12.44 -12.05 -8.92
CA GLN A 511 12.73 -13.03 -9.93
C GLN A 511 11.66 -13.12 -11.00
N ARG A 512 12.09 -13.42 -12.22
CA ARG A 512 11.18 -13.88 -13.27
C ARG A 512 10.57 -15.22 -12.85
N SER A 513 9.25 -15.24 -12.71
CA SER A 513 8.45 -16.45 -12.53
C SER A 513 8.08 -17.06 -13.88
N LEU A 514 7.75 -18.36 -13.88
CA LEU A 514 7.24 -19.02 -15.06
C LEU A 514 5.91 -18.37 -15.50
N PRO A 515 5.72 -18.10 -16.81
CA PRO A 515 4.43 -17.65 -17.32
C PRO A 515 3.30 -18.63 -16.98
N SER A 516 2.08 -18.11 -16.78
CA SER A 516 0.90 -18.96 -16.60
C SER A 516 0.72 -19.87 -17.82
N GLY A 517 0.51 -21.17 -17.59
CA GLY A 517 0.39 -22.16 -18.66
C GLY A 517 1.69 -22.52 -19.37
N TRP A 518 2.86 -22.21 -18.77
CA TRP A 518 4.15 -22.63 -19.31
C TRP A 518 4.21 -24.14 -19.54
N ASN A 519 4.81 -24.56 -20.66
CA ASN A 519 5.04 -25.95 -21.00
C ASN A 519 6.52 -26.16 -21.40
N PRO A 520 7.20 -27.20 -20.91
CA PRO A 520 8.59 -27.48 -21.25
C PRO A 520 8.88 -27.58 -22.76
N SER A 521 7.91 -27.98 -23.58
CA SER A 521 8.05 -28.02 -25.05
C SER A 521 8.36 -26.66 -25.68
N VAL A 522 7.94 -25.56 -25.04
CA VAL A 522 8.19 -24.18 -25.51
C VAL A 522 9.64 -23.74 -25.21
N GLY A 523 10.32 -24.39 -24.26
CA GLY A 523 11.66 -24.06 -23.81
C GLY A 523 11.71 -23.06 -22.65
N LEU A 524 12.92 -22.60 -22.32
CA LEU A 524 13.24 -21.66 -21.26
C LEU A 524 13.38 -20.21 -21.76
N GLU A 525 13.53 -19.99 -23.07
CA GLU A 525 13.63 -18.65 -23.68
C GLU A 525 12.43 -17.74 -23.31
N CYS A 526 11.24 -18.31 -23.12
CA CYS A 526 10.06 -17.52 -22.72
C CYS A 526 10.20 -16.88 -21.33
N VAL A 527 11.01 -17.47 -20.44
CA VAL A 527 11.29 -16.93 -19.09
C VAL A 527 12.19 -15.70 -19.21
N GLU A 528 13.14 -15.70 -20.15
CA GLU A 528 14.03 -14.56 -20.39
C GLU A 528 13.29 -13.32 -20.91
N LYS A 529 12.14 -13.51 -21.55
CA LYS A 529 11.25 -12.45 -22.02
C LYS A 529 10.38 -11.86 -20.91
N VAL A 530 10.27 -12.52 -19.76
CA VAL A 530 9.54 -11.99 -18.61
C VAL A 530 10.29 -10.74 -18.11
N PRO A 531 9.60 -9.60 -17.89
CA PRO A 531 10.22 -8.40 -17.35
C PRO A 531 10.83 -8.67 -15.97
N LEU A 532 11.93 -8.01 -15.68
CA LEU A 532 12.52 -8.06 -14.34
C LEU A 532 11.94 -6.94 -13.48
N LEU A 533 11.59 -7.21 -12.23
CA LEU A 533 11.06 -6.23 -11.28
C LEU A 533 12.04 -6.00 -10.15
N ALA A 534 12.18 -4.75 -9.70
CA ALA A 534 12.92 -4.41 -8.50
C ALA A 534 12.11 -3.47 -7.59
N GLY A 535 12.12 -3.76 -6.30
CA GLY A 535 11.48 -2.99 -5.25
C GLY A 535 12.55 -2.37 -4.37
N ILE A 536 12.42 -1.07 -4.08
CA ILE A 536 13.29 -0.34 -3.17
C ILE A 536 12.46 0.11 -1.99
N PHE A 537 12.92 -0.24 -0.80
CA PHE A 537 12.40 0.25 0.46
C PHE A 537 13.36 1.33 0.97
N LEU A 538 12.88 2.56 1.09
CA LEU A 538 13.73 3.68 1.46
C LEU A 538 14.01 3.69 2.97
N ASN A 539 15.11 4.33 3.36
CA ASN A 539 15.45 4.53 4.76
C ASN A 539 14.57 5.62 5.40
N ASN A 540 15.04 6.86 5.43
CA ASN A 540 14.24 8.01 5.77
C ASN A 540 14.28 9.00 4.59
N HIS A 541 13.32 9.91 4.54
CA HIS A 541 13.18 10.81 3.39
C HIS A 541 14.40 11.73 3.19
N GLU A 542 15.01 12.22 4.28
CA GLU A 542 16.15 13.13 4.23
C GLU A 542 17.40 12.48 3.62
N VAL A 543 17.73 11.27 4.07
CA VAL A 543 18.85 10.49 3.54
C VAL A 543 18.52 9.99 2.14
N ALA A 544 17.31 9.47 1.94
CA ALA A 544 16.91 8.86 0.67
C ALA A 544 16.90 9.84 -0.50
N LEU A 545 16.45 11.08 -0.27
CA LEU A 545 16.29 12.11 -1.32
C LEU A 545 17.30 13.26 -1.20
N ARG A 546 18.44 13.04 -0.55
CA ARG A 546 19.56 14.00 -0.54
C ARG A 546 20.05 14.27 -1.98
N MET A 547 20.42 15.51 -2.27
CA MET A 547 20.89 15.91 -3.61
C MET A 547 22.36 15.55 -3.89
N ALA A 548 23.07 14.96 -2.93
CA ALA A 548 24.47 14.57 -3.11
C ALA A 548 24.80 13.30 -2.32
N ASP A 549 25.53 12.37 -2.93
CA ASP A 549 26.13 11.22 -2.25
C ASP A 549 27.60 11.50 -1.99
N VAL A 550 27.93 11.69 -0.71
CA VAL A 550 29.30 11.95 -0.27
C VAL A 550 30.07 10.64 -0.26
N GLY A 551 31.14 10.58 -1.03
CA GLY A 551 32.07 9.49 -1.12
C GLY A 551 33.30 9.67 -0.21
N PRO A 552 34.37 8.90 -0.47
CA PRO A 552 35.60 8.96 0.31
C PRO A 552 36.34 10.30 0.12
N GLY A 553 37.21 10.64 1.07
CA GLY A 553 38.08 11.81 1.00
C GLY A 553 39.03 11.72 -0.18
N ALA A 554 39.37 12.87 -0.79
CA ALA A 554 40.28 12.94 -1.94
C ALA A 554 41.67 12.32 -1.66
N ASP A 555 42.06 12.26 -0.40
CA ASP A 555 43.32 11.67 0.05
C ASP A 555 43.33 10.13 -0.03
N ASP A 556 42.17 9.48 0.07
CA ASP A 556 42.04 8.03 -0.12
C ASP A 556 41.99 7.71 -1.62
N LYS A 557 43.17 7.69 -2.24
CA LYS A 557 43.34 7.46 -3.68
C LYS A 557 42.68 6.16 -4.18
N VAL A 558 42.60 5.12 -3.35
CA VAL A 558 42.09 3.80 -3.74
C VAL A 558 40.57 3.82 -3.78
N GLU A 559 39.93 4.23 -2.69
CA GLU A 559 38.46 4.29 -2.64
C GLU A 559 37.92 5.42 -3.52
N ALA A 560 38.62 6.56 -3.63
CA ALA A 560 38.26 7.63 -4.56
C ALA A 560 38.31 7.16 -6.02
N LYS A 561 39.29 6.33 -6.41
CA LYS A 561 39.33 5.73 -7.76
C LYS A 561 38.16 4.77 -7.99
N LYS A 562 37.79 3.95 -7.00
CA LYS A 562 36.62 3.05 -7.08
C LYS A 562 35.33 3.85 -7.21
N PHE A 563 35.19 4.93 -6.45
CA PHE A 563 34.03 5.82 -6.48
C PHE A 563 33.89 6.51 -7.84
N ARG A 564 34.96 7.14 -8.35
CA ARG A 564 35.00 7.74 -9.70
C ARG A 564 34.73 6.74 -10.81
N SER A 565 35.27 5.54 -10.71
CA SER A 565 35.01 4.47 -11.69
C SER A 565 33.51 4.10 -11.72
N PHE A 566 32.90 3.98 -10.54
CA PHE A 566 31.50 3.63 -10.40
C PHE A 566 30.56 4.74 -10.89
N TRP A 567 30.75 5.99 -10.48
CA TRP A 567 29.86 7.10 -10.82
C TRP A 567 30.18 7.78 -12.16
N GLY A 568 31.44 7.70 -12.62
CA GLY A 568 31.88 8.30 -13.87
C GLY A 568 31.74 9.82 -13.86
N GLU A 569 31.08 10.35 -14.89
CA GLU A 569 30.84 11.79 -15.07
C GLU A 569 30.01 12.45 -13.96
N ARG A 570 29.32 11.67 -13.12
CA ARG A 570 28.57 12.20 -11.97
C ARG A 570 29.44 12.47 -10.75
N SER A 571 30.69 11.97 -10.71
CA SER A 571 31.62 12.17 -9.60
C SER A 571 32.37 13.49 -9.78
N GLU A 572 32.30 14.36 -8.78
CA GLU A 572 33.07 15.60 -8.70
C GLU A 572 33.68 15.79 -7.29
N LEU A 573 34.75 16.57 -7.19
CA LEU A 573 35.34 16.93 -5.91
C LEU A 573 34.59 18.11 -5.30
N ARG A 574 34.01 17.92 -4.11
CA ARG A 574 33.30 18.98 -3.39
C ARG A 574 33.95 19.25 -2.04
N ARG A 575 34.18 20.53 -1.75
CA ARG A 575 34.61 21.00 -0.43
C ARG A 575 33.39 21.24 0.45
N PHE A 576 33.35 20.59 1.62
CA PHE A 576 32.27 20.73 2.59
C PHE A 576 32.59 21.79 3.65
N LYS A 577 31.58 22.16 4.46
CA LYS A 577 31.71 23.22 5.49
C LYS A 577 32.76 22.89 6.56
N ASP A 578 33.05 21.62 6.77
CA ASP A 578 34.10 21.10 7.66
C ASP A 578 35.51 21.16 7.03
N GLY A 579 35.64 21.70 5.82
CA GLY A 579 36.90 21.83 5.09
C GLY A 579 37.35 20.56 4.36
N LYS A 580 36.67 19.41 4.58
CA LYS A 580 37.01 18.16 3.90
C LYS A 580 36.67 18.24 2.41
N ILE A 581 37.55 17.65 1.60
CA ILE A 581 37.35 17.51 0.16
C ILE A 581 37.07 16.04 -0.11
N CYS A 582 35.86 15.73 -0.58
CA CYS A 582 35.44 14.37 -0.87
C CYS A 582 34.98 14.24 -2.31
N GLU A 583 35.17 13.06 -2.90
CA GLU A 583 34.47 12.67 -4.12
C GLU A 583 32.96 12.64 -3.83
N THR A 584 32.15 13.25 -4.70
CA THR A 584 30.71 13.43 -4.46
C THR A 584 29.94 13.18 -5.75
N ALA A 585 28.87 12.39 -5.68
CA ALA A 585 27.93 12.24 -6.79
C ALA A 585 26.74 13.19 -6.63
N VAL A 586 26.47 14.04 -7.62
CA VAL A 586 25.51 15.16 -7.48
C VAL A 586 24.22 14.96 -8.31
N TRP A 587 23.09 15.24 -7.65
CA TRP A 587 21.70 15.03 -8.11
C TRP A 587 20.83 16.27 -7.88
N GLU A 588 21.36 17.45 -8.20
CA GLU A 588 20.63 18.71 -8.01
C GLU A 588 19.32 18.74 -8.82
N CYS A 589 18.26 19.19 -8.17
CA CYS A 589 16.91 19.26 -8.72
C CYS A 589 16.09 20.35 -8.03
N GLN A 590 14.97 20.73 -8.64
CA GLN A 590 14.01 21.60 -7.96
C GLN A 590 13.41 20.85 -6.75
N PRO A 591 13.02 21.55 -5.66
CA PRO A 591 12.39 20.91 -4.50
C PRO A 591 11.19 20.02 -4.86
N THR A 592 10.47 20.40 -5.91
CA THR A 592 9.29 19.73 -6.46
C THR A 592 9.60 18.42 -7.17
N GLU A 593 10.85 18.17 -7.53
CA GLU A 593 11.33 17.01 -8.27
C GLU A 593 12.20 16.08 -7.41
N ARG A 594 12.32 16.35 -6.11
CA ARG A 594 13.16 15.55 -5.21
C ARG A 594 12.78 14.07 -5.20
N HIS A 595 11.49 13.75 -5.38
CA HIS A 595 11.00 12.37 -5.52
C HIS A 595 11.51 11.67 -6.79
N LEU A 596 12.13 12.36 -7.74
CA LEU A 596 12.72 11.76 -8.94
C LEU A 596 14.21 11.45 -8.78
N ILE A 597 14.83 11.75 -7.63
CA ILE A 597 16.27 11.50 -7.42
C ILE A 597 16.60 10.00 -7.56
N ILE A 598 15.77 9.12 -6.98
CA ILE A 598 15.96 7.67 -7.08
C ILE A 598 15.88 7.22 -8.54
N GLU A 599 14.92 7.74 -9.31
CA GLU A 599 14.79 7.48 -10.74
C GLU A 599 16.04 7.91 -11.52
N ARG A 600 16.57 9.12 -11.24
CA ARG A 600 17.81 9.62 -11.86
C ARG A 600 19.02 8.75 -11.55
N ILE A 601 19.17 8.30 -10.30
CA ILE A 601 20.26 7.39 -9.88
C ILE A 601 20.16 6.07 -10.63
N VAL A 602 18.96 5.46 -10.65
CA VAL A 602 18.70 4.17 -11.30
C VAL A 602 19.03 4.24 -12.78
N HIS A 603 18.51 5.24 -13.50
CA HIS A 603 18.81 5.41 -14.92
C HIS A 603 20.31 5.56 -15.19
N HIS A 604 21.02 6.37 -14.37
CA HIS A 604 22.45 6.57 -14.52
C HIS A 604 23.25 5.27 -14.36
N VAL A 605 23.02 4.53 -13.28
CA VAL A 605 23.79 3.32 -13.00
C VAL A 605 23.44 2.16 -13.93
N CYS A 606 22.19 2.07 -14.37
CA CYS A 606 21.77 1.06 -15.35
C CYS A 606 22.34 1.33 -16.74
N LEU A 607 22.37 2.60 -17.17
CA LEU A 607 23.02 2.98 -18.42
C LEU A 607 24.52 2.66 -18.39
N ARG A 608 25.19 3.00 -17.28
CA ARG A 608 26.64 2.84 -17.16
C ARG A 608 27.10 1.39 -16.98
N HIS A 609 26.46 0.63 -16.11
CA HIS A 609 26.95 -0.69 -15.67
C HIS A 609 26.23 -1.89 -16.31
N LEU A 610 25.03 -1.65 -16.85
CA LEU A 610 24.21 -2.67 -17.52
C LEU A 610 24.01 -2.37 -19.01
N ALA A 611 24.45 -1.20 -19.49
CA ALA A 611 24.22 -0.72 -20.85
C ALA A 611 22.72 -0.72 -21.22
N LEU A 612 21.83 -0.47 -20.26
CA LEU A 612 20.39 -0.35 -20.48
C LEU A 612 20.03 1.11 -20.75
N SER A 613 19.28 1.36 -21.82
CA SER A 613 18.81 2.70 -22.15
C SER A 613 17.69 3.15 -21.20
N PRO A 614 17.37 4.46 -21.12
CA PRO A 614 16.22 4.94 -20.35
C PRO A 614 14.87 4.37 -20.80
N SER A 615 14.73 3.89 -22.04
CA SER A 615 13.51 3.18 -22.47
C SER A 615 13.39 1.79 -21.85
N ASP A 616 14.52 1.12 -21.61
CA ASP A 616 14.60 -0.25 -21.07
C ASP A 616 14.32 -0.30 -19.57
N VAL A 617 14.40 0.84 -18.87
CA VAL A 617 14.20 0.95 -17.42
C VAL A 617 13.01 1.84 -17.16
N LYS A 618 11.96 1.33 -16.51
CA LYS A 618 10.80 2.11 -16.11
C LYS A 618 10.75 2.20 -14.60
N VAL A 619 10.85 3.41 -14.06
CA VAL A 619 10.75 3.67 -12.62
C VAL A 619 9.39 4.27 -12.31
N VAL A 620 8.66 3.69 -11.37
CA VAL A 620 7.40 4.26 -10.88
C VAL A 620 7.71 5.31 -9.80
N ALA A 621 7.77 6.59 -10.20
CA ALA A 621 8.01 7.73 -9.33
C ALA A 621 7.26 8.99 -9.81
N GLY A 622 7.41 9.34 -11.09
CA GLY A 622 6.83 10.54 -11.71
C GLY A 622 5.46 10.38 -12.38
N GLN A 623 4.91 9.16 -12.45
CA GLN A 623 3.72 8.86 -13.26
C GLN A 623 2.46 9.59 -12.79
N LEU A 624 2.43 10.03 -11.53
CA LEU A 624 1.32 10.79 -10.93
C LEU A 624 1.60 12.30 -10.85
N ASP A 625 2.69 12.81 -11.43
CA ASP A 625 3.03 14.24 -11.38
C ASP A 625 1.97 15.13 -12.04
N PHE A 626 1.28 14.61 -13.06
CA PHE A 626 0.21 15.35 -13.76
C PHE A 626 -0.93 15.75 -12.82
N ALA A 627 -1.17 15.01 -11.73
CA ALA A 627 -2.32 15.24 -10.86
C ALA A 627 -2.10 16.43 -9.90
N VAL A 628 -0.85 16.73 -9.52
CA VAL A 628 -0.54 17.54 -8.32
C VAL A 628 0.31 18.78 -8.66
N SER A 629 0.15 19.33 -9.88
CA SER A 629 0.93 20.45 -10.46
C SER A 629 1.56 21.41 -9.44
N VAL A 630 2.89 21.53 -9.51
CA VAL A 630 3.73 21.95 -8.38
C VAL A 630 4.26 23.37 -8.53
N ARG A 631 3.60 24.38 -7.95
CA ARG A 631 4.23 25.68 -7.65
C ARG A 631 3.57 26.34 -6.45
N GLY A 632 4.31 26.71 -5.41
CA GLY A 632 3.90 27.63 -4.33
C GLY A 632 4.22 27.12 -2.92
N LYS A 633 3.91 27.94 -1.89
CA LYS A 633 4.12 27.64 -0.46
C LYS A 633 2.80 27.83 0.26
N GLU A 634 2.49 26.97 1.23
CA GLU A 634 1.26 27.01 2.03
C GLU A 634 1.61 26.61 3.48
N PHE A 635 0.80 27.05 4.45
CA PHE A 635 1.10 26.92 5.88
C PHE A 635 1.10 25.48 6.41
N ARG A 636 0.20 24.60 5.92
CA ARG A 636 0.08 23.19 6.37
C ARG A 636 0.51 22.15 5.34
N HIS A 637 0.99 22.58 4.18
CA HIS A 637 1.48 21.74 3.07
C HIS A 637 0.48 20.69 2.54
N SER A 638 -0.82 20.80 2.81
CA SER A 638 -1.82 19.79 2.43
C SER A 638 -2.71 20.18 1.25
N ALA A 639 -2.68 21.44 0.79
CA ALA A 639 -3.44 21.85 -0.38
C ALA A 639 -2.91 21.18 -1.65
N VAL A 640 -3.85 20.69 -2.46
CA VAL A 640 -3.51 20.04 -3.74
C VAL A 640 -2.75 21.00 -4.66
N TYR A 641 -3.23 22.23 -4.75
CA TYR A 641 -2.58 23.32 -5.47
C TYR A 641 -2.12 24.37 -4.49
N TYR A 642 -0.88 24.84 -4.61
CA TYR A 642 -0.48 25.96 -3.79
C TYR A 642 -1.05 27.26 -4.38
N PRO A 643 -1.34 28.24 -3.51
CA PRO A 643 -1.78 29.57 -3.94
C PRO A 643 -0.79 30.18 -4.94
N GLN A 644 -1.31 30.68 -6.05
CA GLN A 644 -0.52 31.48 -7.00
C GLN A 644 -0.69 32.96 -6.70
N PRO A 645 0.36 33.77 -6.85
CA PRO A 645 0.23 35.21 -6.73
C PRO A 645 -0.62 35.76 -7.88
N HIS A 646 -1.68 36.46 -7.52
CA HIS A 646 -2.58 37.12 -8.44
C HIS A 646 -2.12 38.56 -8.72
N PRO A 647 -1.97 38.99 -9.99
CA PRO A 647 -1.44 40.32 -10.35
C PRO A 647 -2.18 41.50 -9.69
N LEU A 648 -3.51 41.40 -9.55
CA LEU A 648 -4.33 42.47 -8.95
C LEU A 648 -4.33 42.49 -7.42
N ALA A 649 -3.77 41.47 -6.77
CA ALA A 649 -3.63 41.41 -5.32
C ALA A 649 -2.24 41.89 -4.85
N SER A 650 -1.39 42.39 -5.75
CA SER A 650 -0.08 42.98 -5.44
C SER A 650 -0.09 44.47 -5.73
N GLU A 651 0.44 45.27 -4.80
CA GLU A 651 0.54 46.73 -4.96
C GLU A 651 1.59 47.13 -6.00
N VAL A 652 2.66 46.33 -6.12
CA VAL A 652 3.79 46.56 -7.03
C VAL A 652 3.38 46.38 -8.51
N VAL A 653 2.44 45.50 -8.79
CA VAL A 653 2.05 45.09 -10.16
C VAL A 653 1.00 46.03 -10.78
N LEU A 654 0.36 46.91 -10.00
CA LEU A 654 -0.53 47.96 -10.51
C LEU A 654 0.18 48.97 -11.43
N SER A 655 1.52 48.93 -11.50
CA SER A 655 2.37 49.76 -12.37
C SER A 655 2.74 49.12 -13.72
N LYS A 656 2.40 47.84 -13.96
CA LYS A 656 2.73 47.09 -15.19
C LYS A 656 1.49 46.84 -16.06
N PRO A 657 1.63 46.65 -17.38
CA PRO A 657 0.51 46.32 -18.25
C PRO A 657 -0.10 44.96 -17.87
N LEU A 658 -1.42 44.94 -17.68
CA LEU A 658 -2.16 43.73 -17.33
C LEU A 658 -2.21 42.72 -18.48
N PRO A 659 -2.26 41.41 -18.19
CA PRO A 659 -2.59 40.39 -19.18
C PRO A 659 -3.93 40.65 -19.87
N LYS A 660 -4.09 40.13 -21.11
CA LYS A 660 -5.34 40.31 -21.90
C LYS A 660 -6.57 39.66 -21.25
N VAL A 661 -6.37 38.59 -20.47
CA VAL A 661 -7.41 37.84 -19.78
C VAL A 661 -6.91 37.58 -18.36
N LEU A 662 -7.78 37.83 -17.38
CA LEU A 662 -7.48 37.64 -15.96
C LEU A 662 -8.69 37.02 -15.27
N GLY A 663 -8.44 36.12 -14.31
CA GLY A 663 -9.49 35.57 -13.47
C GLY A 663 -10.04 36.62 -12.51
N SER A 664 -11.33 36.55 -12.21
CA SER A 664 -11.99 37.38 -11.20
C SER A 664 -11.96 36.73 -9.81
N CYS A 665 -11.98 35.39 -9.74
CA CYS A 665 -12.00 34.63 -8.48
C CYS A 665 -10.61 34.53 -7.83
N LEU A 666 -10.52 34.83 -6.53
CA LEU A 666 -9.29 34.70 -5.74
C LEU A 666 -9.56 33.97 -4.42
N ASP A 667 -8.88 32.84 -4.22
CA ASP A 667 -9.01 32.02 -3.01
C ASP A 667 -8.26 32.69 -1.83
N PRO A 668 -8.92 33.00 -0.70
CA PRO A 668 -8.28 33.63 0.44
C PRO A 668 -7.59 32.62 1.37
N LEU A 669 -6.49 33.04 1.97
CA LEU A 669 -5.78 32.34 3.04
C LEU A 669 -6.38 32.72 4.39
N GLU A 670 -7.07 31.78 5.04
CA GLU A 670 -7.73 32.04 6.31
C GLU A 670 -6.74 32.19 7.48
N ILE A 671 -6.94 33.25 8.27
CA ILE A 671 -6.20 33.55 9.50
C ILE A 671 -7.22 33.78 10.62
N VAL A 672 -6.98 33.14 11.76
CA VAL A 672 -7.80 33.29 12.96
C VAL A 672 -7.08 34.21 13.95
N ILE A 673 -7.73 35.30 14.34
CA ILE A 673 -7.26 36.23 15.36
C ILE A 673 -7.95 35.90 16.68
N GLN A 674 -7.16 35.64 17.73
CA GLN A 674 -7.65 35.55 19.10
C GLN A 674 -7.37 36.87 19.82
N LEU A 675 -8.42 37.47 20.40
CA LEU A 675 -8.34 38.68 21.22
C LEU A 675 -8.08 38.31 22.69
N GLU A 676 -7.66 39.28 23.50
CA GLU A 676 -7.54 39.09 24.95
C GLU A 676 -8.91 38.87 25.61
N GLY A 677 -8.91 38.10 26.71
CA GLY A 677 -10.12 37.85 27.48
C GLY A 677 -10.68 39.14 28.07
N SER A 678 -11.97 39.41 27.86
CA SER A 678 -12.65 40.60 28.37
C SER A 678 -14.04 40.25 28.91
N GLY A 679 -14.43 40.86 30.03
CA GLY A 679 -15.80 40.74 30.56
C GLY A 679 -16.82 41.62 29.85
N ARG A 680 -16.40 42.46 28.89
CA ARG A 680 -17.26 43.44 28.21
C ARG A 680 -17.90 42.91 26.92
N TRP A 681 -17.73 41.63 26.62
CA TRP A 681 -18.39 41.03 25.48
C TRP A 681 -19.89 40.95 25.72
N PRO A 682 -20.73 41.26 24.71
CA PRO A 682 -22.17 41.06 24.81
C PRO A 682 -22.50 39.59 25.01
N ASP A 683 -23.64 39.29 25.65
CA ASP A 683 -24.15 37.92 25.78
C ASP A 683 -25.11 37.51 24.64
N ASP A 684 -25.64 38.49 23.90
CA ASP A 684 -26.50 38.27 22.74
C ASP A 684 -25.67 37.93 21.47
N PRO A 685 -26.00 36.83 20.74
CA PRO A 685 -25.23 36.40 19.56
C PRO A 685 -25.17 37.45 18.45
N VAL A 686 -26.24 38.21 18.22
CA VAL A 686 -26.25 39.27 17.19
C VAL A 686 -25.34 40.41 17.60
N ALA A 687 -25.39 40.83 18.87
CA ALA A 687 -24.48 41.84 19.42
C ALA A 687 -23.01 41.39 19.39
N ILE A 688 -22.71 40.11 19.62
CA ILE A 688 -21.35 39.56 19.46
C ILE A 688 -20.87 39.72 18.02
N GLN A 689 -21.70 39.36 17.03
CA GLN A 689 -21.34 39.50 15.61
C GLN A 689 -21.12 40.97 15.23
N LYS A 690 -21.98 41.90 15.67
CA LYS A 690 -21.80 43.33 15.41
C LYS A 690 -20.54 43.89 16.11
N THR A 691 -20.19 43.37 17.29
CA THR A 691 -18.94 43.71 17.97
C THR A 691 -17.73 43.23 17.17
N LYS A 692 -17.75 41.99 16.65
CA LYS A 692 -16.70 41.48 15.76
C LYS A 692 -16.56 42.31 14.49
N LEU A 693 -17.68 42.70 13.88
CA LEU A 693 -17.68 43.61 12.72
C LEU A 693 -17.04 44.96 13.05
N ALA A 694 -17.36 45.56 14.21
CA ALA A 694 -16.74 46.81 14.63
C ALA A 694 -15.21 46.68 14.77
N PHE A 695 -14.71 45.57 15.31
CA PHE A 695 -13.28 45.27 15.31
C PHE A 695 -12.71 45.10 13.90
N CYS A 696 -13.41 44.37 13.03
CA CYS A 696 -13.00 44.17 11.64
C CYS A 696 -12.86 45.50 10.88
N LEU A 697 -13.82 46.42 11.02
CA LEU A 697 -13.76 47.76 10.44
C LEU A 697 -12.55 48.54 10.95
N ASN A 698 -12.33 48.57 12.26
CA ASN A 698 -11.19 49.26 12.87
C ASN A 698 -9.84 48.67 12.42
N ILE A 699 -9.75 47.35 12.24
CA ILE A 699 -8.56 46.66 11.70
C ILE A 699 -8.34 47.08 10.25
N ALA A 700 -9.37 47.05 9.41
CA ALA A 700 -9.29 47.43 8.01
C ALA A 700 -8.84 48.90 7.85
N ASP A 701 -9.47 49.83 8.57
CA ASP A 701 -9.12 51.25 8.56
C ASP A 701 -7.67 51.48 9.01
N SER A 702 -7.26 50.81 10.10
CA SER A 702 -5.89 50.92 10.61
C SER A 702 -4.84 50.40 9.62
N MET A 703 -5.14 49.29 8.94
CA MET A 703 -4.25 48.69 7.93
C MET A 703 -4.12 49.60 6.71
N GLN A 704 -5.24 50.15 6.22
CA GLN A 704 -5.26 51.07 5.09
C GLN A 704 -4.49 52.38 5.42
N VAL A 705 -4.76 52.99 6.57
CA VAL A 705 -4.17 54.30 6.94
C VAL A 705 -2.67 54.18 7.24
N LYS A 706 -2.24 53.16 7.98
CA LYS A 706 -0.84 53.06 8.44
C LYS A 706 0.08 52.39 7.42
N TRP A 707 -0.42 51.41 6.68
CA TRP A 707 0.40 50.54 5.84
C TRP A 707 0.05 50.64 4.36
N GLY A 708 -1.00 51.38 3.98
CA GLY A 708 -1.43 51.54 2.59
C GLY A 708 -2.05 50.28 1.99
N VAL A 709 -2.25 49.22 2.79
CA VAL A 709 -2.70 47.92 2.30
C VAL A 709 -4.18 47.94 1.99
N HIS A 710 -4.56 47.41 0.82
CA HIS A 710 -5.97 47.30 0.46
C HIS A 710 -6.67 46.24 1.31
N CYS A 711 -7.77 46.64 1.95
CA CYS A 711 -8.58 45.77 2.80
C CYS A 711 -10.06 45.89 2.44
N VAL A 712 -10.77 44.77 2.43
CA VAL A 712 -12.22 44.71 2.27
C VAL A 712 -12.81 44.10 3.54
N ALA A 713 -13.57 44.88 4.30
CA ALA A 713 -14.26 44.41 5.49
C ALA A 713 -15.64 43.82 5.14
N SER A 714 -15.97 42.68 5.71
CA SER A 714 -17.27 42.01 5.63
C SER A 714 -17.83 41.77 7.03
N GLU A 715 -19.08 41.31 7.15
CA GLU A 715 -19.69 41.01 8.46
C GLU A 715 -18.92 39.93 9.25
N GLU A 716 -18.26 38.98 8.57
CA GLU A 716 -17.61 37.85 9.23
C GLU A 716 -16.08 37.95 9.31
N ALA A 717 -15.44 38.77 8.48
CA ALA A 717 -13.99 38.82 8.32
C ALA A 717 -13.48 40.08 7.60
N VAL A 718 -12.17 40.32 7.68
CA VAL A 718 -11.45 41.32 6.87
C VAL A 718 -10.57 40.59 5.86
N ASP A 719 -10.75 40.89 4.57
CA ASP A 719 -9.88 40.39 3.50
C ASP A 719 -8.78 41.41 3.19
N ILE A 720 -7.52 41.00 3.32
CA ILE A 720 -6.33 41.82 3.04
C ILE A 720 -5.66 41.31 1.76
N LEU A 721 -5.41 42.22 0.82
CA LEU A 721 -4.70 41.90 -0.42
C LEU A 721 -3.24 42.35 -0.33
N MET A 722 -2.30 41.40 -0.28
CA MET A 722 -0.87 41.65 -0.10
C MET A 722 -0.02 40.66 -0.91
N ASP A 723 1.01 41.16 -1.60
CA ASP A 723 1.98 40.37 -2.38
C ASP A 723 1.37 39.38 -3.39
N GLY A 724 0.17 39.69 -3.90
CA GLY A 724 -0.54 38.83 -4.84
C GLY A 724 -1.45 37.80 -4.17
N PHE A 725 -1.59 37.81 -2.85
CA PHE A 725 -2.46 36.89 -2.10
C PHE A 725 -3.57 37.64 -1.40
N ALA A 726 -4.69 36.95 -1.16
CA ALA A 726 -5.74 37.40 -0.27
C ALA A 726 -5.60 36.69 1.08
N PHE A 727 -5.65 37.43 2.18
CA PHE A 727 -5.63 36.90 3.55
C PHE A 727 -6.94 37.27 4.23
N ARG A 728 -7.71 36.27 4.68
CA ARG A 728 -9.00 36.46 5.36
C ARG A 728 -8.80 36.38 6.86
N LEU A 729 -8.86 37.51 7.55
CA LEU A 729 -8.76 37.58 8.99
C LEU A 729 -10.13 37.48 9.64
N SER A 730 -10.31 36.45 10.45
CA SER A 730 -11.54 36.20 11.21
C SER A 730 -11.27 36.26 12.71
N ILE A 731 -12.17 36.88 13.46
CA ILE A 731 -12.02 37.02 14.92
C ILE A 731 -12.67 35.81 15.60
N LEU A 732 -11.87 35.10 16.39
CA LEU A 732 -12.32 34.01 17.27
C LEU A 732 -12.66 34.56 18.65
N TYR A 733 -13.83 34.20 19.15
CA TYR A 733 -14.26 34.49 20.50
C TYR A 733 -14.49 33.19 21.29
N GLU A 734 -14.02 33.13 22.53
CA GLU A 734 -14.00 31.89 23.34
C GLU A 734 -15.38 31.26 23.54
N LYS A 735 -16.45 32.06 23.63
CA LYS A 735 -17.82 31.54 23.79
C LYS A 735 -18.47 31.11 22.47
N ASP A 736 -17.84 31.31 21.30
CA ASP A 736 -18.41 30.95 19.99
C ASP A 736 -18.84 29.47 19.94
N ARG A 737 -18.02 28.56 20.46
CA ARG A 737 -18.36 27.12 20.54
C ARG A 737 -19.63 26.87 21.35
N THR A 738 -19.79 27.56 22.48
CA THR A 738 -20.95 27.37 23.36
C THR A 738 -22.24 27.88 22.71
N LEU A 739 -22.16 28.93 21.90
CA LEU A 739 -23.29 29.48 21.14
C LEU A 739 -23.70 28.51 20.02
N ILE A 740 -22.72 28.02 19.23
CA ILE A 740 -22.96 27.03 18.17
C ILE A 740 -23.62 25.77 18.76
N ASN A 741 -23.13 25.28 19.90
CA ASN A 741 -23.71 24.09 20.55
C ASN A 741 -25.14 24.33 21.06
N LYS A 742 -25.45 25.53 21.58
CA LYS A 742 -26.81 25.90 21.99
C LYS A 742 -27.76 26.00 20.78
N GLU A 743 -27.33 26.60 19.68
CA GLU A 743 -28.10 26.68 18.44
C GLU A 743 -28.38 25.29 17.83
N ARG A 744 -27.37 24.41 17.86
CA ARG A 744 -27.52 23.00 17.45
C ARG A 744 -28.52 22.23 18.32
N LEU A 745 -28.48 22.43 19.63
CA LEU A 745 -29.43 21.79 20.56
C LEU A 745 -30.86 22.31 20.32
N ALA A 746 -31.02 23.62 20.11
CA ALA A 746 -32.32 24.25 19.86
C ALA A 746 -32.94 23.79 18.52
N SER A 747 -32.14 23.68 17.46
CA SER A 747 -32.60 23.17 16.16
C SER A 747 -32.98 21.69 16.21
N SER A 748 -32.23 20.86 16.94
CA SER A 748 -32.55 19.43 17.12
C SER A 748 -33.85 19.19 17.90
N LEU A 749 -34.16 20.03 18.89
CA LEU A 749 -35.41 19.96 19.67
C LEU A 749 -36.63 20.39 18.84
N ALA A 750 -36.46 21.33 17.91
CA ALA A 750 -37.55 21.81 17.06
C ALA A 750 -38.04 20.74 16.07
N THR A 751 -37.13 19.96 15.48
CA THR A 751 -37.44 18.86 14.55
C THR A 751 -38.24 17.70 15.15
N GLY A 752 -38.23 17.54 16.48
CA GLY A 752 -39.00 16.50 17.18
C GLY A 752 -40.48 16.82 17.41
N SER A 753 -40.92 18.07 17.18
CA SER A 753 -42.21 18.58 17.65
C SER A 753 -43.31 18.75 16.59
N GLY A 754 -43.06 18.36 15.32
CA GLY A 754 -44.09 18.27 14.28
C GLY A 754 -44.85 19.56 13.90
N LEU A 755 -44.49 20.72 14.47
CA LEU A 755 -45.11 22.00 14.18
C LEU A 755 -44.28 22.78 13.14
N PRO A 756 -44.85 23.15 11.98
CA PRO A 756 -44.16 24.00 11.02
C PRO A 756 -44.15 25.44 11.53
N LEU A 757 -42.96 25.99 11.80
CA LEU A 757 -42.81 27.42 12.07
C LEU A 757 -43.03 28.21 10.78
N LYS A 758 -44.29 28.62 10.55
CA LYS A 758 -44.60 29.89 9.90
C LYS A 758 -44.48 30.98 10.97
N PHE A 759 -43.81 32.08 10.61
CA PHE A 759 -43.49 33.30 11.39
C PHE A 759 -42.06 33.40 11.93
N GLY A 760 -41.25 34.20 11.25
CA GLY A 760 -40.29 35.11 11.92
C GLY A 760 -38.79 34.81 11.85
N ALA A 761 -38.34 33.79 11.11
CA ALA A 761 -36.90 33.48 10.93
C ALA A 761 -36.37 33.76 9.51
N THR A 762 -36.98 34.72 8.80
CA THR A 762 -36.36 35.34 7.64
C THR A 762 -35.31 36.33 8.13
N VAL A 763 -34.06 36.15 7.69
CA VAL A 763 -32.86 36.96 7.97
C VAL A 763 -32.12 36.53 9.25
N LEU A 764 -31.29 35.50 9.12
CA LEU A 764 -29.87 35.45 9.53
C LEU A 764 -29.28 34.15 8.96
N ASN A 765 -28.71 34.26 7.77
CA ASN A 765 -27.81 33.33 7.07
C ASN A 765 -28.09 31.82 7.19
N SER A 766 -28.69 31.29 6.12
CA SER A 766 -28.56 29.90 5.69
C SER A 766 -27.09 29.55 5.40
N GLN A 767 -26.38 29.12 6.44
CA GLN A 767 -25.30 28.17 6.32
C GLN A 767 -25.60 27.02 7.29
N PRO A 768 -25.72 25.76 6.84
CA PRO A 768 -25.69 24.65 7.79
C PRO A 768 -24.37 24.76 8.55
N ALA A 769 -24.47 24.82 9.88
CA ALA A 769 -23.35 24.93 10.82
C ALA A 769 -22.36 23.74 10.77
N SER A 770 -22.37 22.93 9.72
CA SER A 770 -21.52 21.75 9.50
C SER A 770 -20.32 21.99 8.57
N LEU A 771 -20.22 23.13 7.86
CA LEU A 771 -19.12 23.37 6.90
C LEU A 771 -18.01 24.30 7.41
N LYS A 772 -18.26 25.10 8.44
CA LYS A 772 -17.21 25.78 9.22
C LYS A 772 -17.08 25.06 10.56
N GLY A 773 -16.45 23.89 10.54
CA GLY A 773 -15.97 23.23 11.76
C GLY A 773 -15.26 24.26 12.63
N ASP A 774 -15.30 24.08 13.96
CA ASP A 774 -14.76 25.05 14.90
C ASP A 774 -13.38 25.56 14.43
N ARG A 775 -13.30 26.85 14.11
CA ARG A 775 -12.11 27.48 13.53
C ARG A 775 -10.88 27.25 14.42
N LEU A 776 -11.10 27.13 15.73
CA LEU A 776 -10.06 26.75 16.68
C LEU A 776 -9.57 25.31 16.46
N LEU A 777 -10.48 24.33 16.31
CA LEU A 777 -10.12 22.95 15.98
C LEU A 777 -9.33 22.86 14.67
N ARG A 778 -9.70 23.62 13.63
CA ARG A 778 -8.93 23.70 12.37
C ARG A 778 -7.50 24.18 12.59
N SER A 779 -7.33 25.21 13.42
CA SER A 779 -6.00 25.73 13.75
C SER A 779 -5.13 24.70 14.49
N MET A 780 -5.72 23.97 15.45
CA MET A 780 -5.03 22.89 16.17
C MET A 780 -4.69 21.73 15.24
N HIS A 781 -5.66 21.31 14.41
CA HIS A 781 -5.48 20.28 13.39
C HIS A 781 -4.32 20.60 12.45
N ALA A 782 -4.30 21.82 11.88
CA ALA A 782 -3.22 22.27 11.00
C ALA A 782 -1.84 22.25 11.69
N SER A 783 -1.77 22.68 12.96
CA SER A 783 -0.53 22.65 13.75
C SER A 783 -0.02 21.23 13.98
N ILE A 784 -0.91 20.31 14.37
CA ILE A 784 -0.58 18.89 14.61
C ILE A 784 -0.04 18.24 13.32
N LEU A 785 -0.72 18.47 12.19
CA LEU A 785 -0.30 17.89 10.91
C LEU A 785 0.96 18.51 10.33
N LEU A 786 1.23 19.79 10.63
CA LEU A 786 2.52 20.40 10.30
C LEU A 786 3.67 19.71 11.06
N GLY A 787 3.45 19.38 12.34
CA GLY A 787 4.37 18.54 13.11
C GLY A 787 4.59 17.18 12.47
N LEU A 788 3.51 16.51 12.04
CA LEU A 788 3.59 15.22 11.35
C LEU A 788 4.34 15.31 10.02
N HIS A 789 4.15 16.37 9.23
CA HIS A 789 4.91 16.61 8.01
C HIS A 789 6.41 16.77 8.26
N GLY A 790 6.77 17.45 9.35
CA GLY A 790 8.17 17.60 9.77
C GLY A 790 8.84 16.25 10.09
N LEU A 791 8.09 15.31 10.67
CA LEU A 791 8.56 13.94 10.94
C LEU A 791 8.56 13.08 9.67
N TYR A 792 7.54 13.22 8.83
CA TYR A 792 7.33 12.41 7.64
C TYR A 792 7.10 13.29 6.40
N PRO A 793 8.14 13.69 5.67
CA PRO A 793 7.98 14.58 4.52
C PRO A 793 7.13 14.02 3.38
N ALA A 794 6.99 12.69 3.29
CA ALA A 794 6.12 12.02 2.33
C ALA A 794 4.61 12.15 2.64
N PHE A 795 4.24 12.59 3.85
CA PHE A 795 2.85 12.80 4.27
C PHE A 795 2.13 13.80 3.35
N SER A 796 2.66 15.01 3.21
CA SER A 796 2.06 16.09 2.42
C SER A 796 1.81 15.68 0.96
N PRO A 797 2.80 15.17 0.19
CA PRO A 797 2.58 14.69 -1.17
C PRO A 797 1.52 13.58 -1.27
N THR A 798 1.41 12.72 -0.25
CA THR A 798 0.41 11.65 -0.19
C THR A 798 -0.99 12.22 0.02
N VAL A 799 -1.16 13.17 0.95
CA VAL A 799 -2.43 13.89 1.18
C VAL A 799 -2.88 14.58 -0.09
N ARG A 800 -1.99 15.29 -0.78
CA ARG A 800 -2.30 16.00 -2.01
C ARG A 800 -2.80 15.05 -3.12
N LEU A 801 -2.19 13.88 -3.26
CA LEU A 801 -2.67 12.84 -4.18
C LEU A 801 -4.02 12.26 -3.76
N ALA A 802 -4.21 11.98 -2.47
CA ALA A 802 -5.46 11.42 -1.95
C ALA A 802 -6.64 12.39 -2.14
N LYS A 803 -6.46 13.66 -1.77
CA LYS A 803 -7.44 14.73 -2.03
C LYS A 803 -7.71 14.87 -3.52
N ARG A 804 -6.67 14.87 -4.36
CA ARG A 804 -6.88 14.98 -5.82
C ARG A 804 -7.62 13.79 -6.40
N TRP A 805 -7.34 12.58 -5.93
CA TRP A 805 -8.05 11.37 -6.34
C TRP A 805 -9.53 11.45 -5.96
N LEU A 806 -9.85 11.79 -4.70
CA LEU A 806 -11.23 11.98 -4.24
C LEU A 806 -11.98 13.01 -5.08
N ALA A 807 -11.36 14.17 -5.30
CA ALA A 807 -11.95 15.26 -6.04
C ALA A 807 -12.21 14.86 -7.50
N SER A 808 -11.26 14.16 -8.16
CA SER A 808 -11.44 13.65 -9.53
C SER A 808 -12.57 12.63 -9.69
N HIS A 809 -12.96 11.97 -8.58
CA HIS A 809 -14.09 11.05 -8.50
C HIS A 809 -15.37 11.69 -7.92
N LEU A 810 -15.40 13.03 -7.85
CA LEU A 810 -16.54 13.85 -7.43
C LEU A 810 -16.94 13.66 -5.94
N PHE A 811 -15.98 13.29 -5.09
CA PHE A 811 -16.20 13.07 -3.65
C PHE A 811 -15.88 14.29 -2.77
N SER A 812 -15.63 15.48 -3.31
CA SER A 812 -15.32 16.68 -2.52
C SER A 812 -16.44 17.03 -1.53
N GLY A 813 -17.70 16.83 -1.91
CA GLY A 813 -18.85 17.03 -1.03
C GLY A 813 -19.14 15.87 -0.06
N VAL A 814 -18.37 14.77 -0.11
CA VAL A 814 -18.61 13.55 0.67
C VAL A 814 -17.63 13.41 1.83
N LEU A 815 -16.38 13.86 1.65
CA LEU A 815 -15.35 13.85 2.68
C LEU A 815 -14.73 15.24 2.82
N ALA A 816 -14.71 15.77 4.04
CA ALA A 816 -14.00 17.00 4.35
C ALA A 816 -12.47 16.80 4.21
N ASP A 817 -11.77 17.86 3.82
CA ASP A 817 -10.32 17.87 3.64
C ASP A 817 -9.56 17.39 4.89
N GLU A 818 -10.02 17.79 6.07
CA GLU A 818 -9.47 17.37 7.37
C GLU A 818 -9.66 15.86 7.62
N ALA A 819 -10.79 15.28 7.22
CA ALA A 819 -10.99 13.84 7.33
C ALA A 819 -10.02 13.07 6.42
N VAL A 820 -9.77 13.56 5.20
CA VAL A 820 -8.76 12.98 4.29
C VAL A 820 -7.36 13.08 4.88
N GLU A 821 -7.03 14.21 5.48
CA GLU A 821 -5.77 14.42 6.18
C GLU A 821 -5.58 13.42 7.34
N LEU A 822 -6.62 13.16 8.15
CA LEU A 822 -6.58 12.16 9.23
C LEU A 822 -6.44 10.72 8.71
N LEU A 823 -7.18 10.37 7.64
CA LEU A 823 -7.06 9.05 7.00
C LEU A 823 -5.63 8.78 6.52
N VAL A 824 -4.99 9.79 5.92
CA VAL A 824 -3.59 9.67 5.50
C VAL A 824 -2.67 9.68 6.72
N ALA A 825 -2.93 10.50 7.74
CA ALA A 825 -2.12 10.55 8.97
C ALA A 825 -2.08 9.19 9.68
N HIS A 826 -3.21 8.46 9.68
CA HIS A 826 -3.29 7.10 10.21
C HIS A 826 -2.24 6.17 9.57
N LEU A 827 -1.95 6.30 8.27
CA LEU A 827 -0.94 5.48 7.57
C LEU A 827 0.49 5.69 8.09
N PHE A 828 0.77 6.85 8.70
CA PHE A 828 2.09 7.20 9.23
C PHE A 828 2.20 6.92 10.72
N VAL A 829 1.13 7.17 11.47
CA VAL A 829 1.06 6.96 12.92
C VAL A 829 0.85 5.48 13.26
N ASN A 830 -0.04 4.81 12.53
CA ASN A 830 -0.39 3.39 12.69
C ASN A 830 -0.09 2.61 11.41
N PRO A 831 1.20 2.44 11.05
CA PRO A 831 1.57 1.89 9.74
C PRO A 831 1.40 0.36 9.62
N SER A 832 1.18 -0.36 10.73
CA SER A 832 1.12 -1.83 10.75
C SER A 832 0.06 -2.36 9.76
N PRO A 833 0.35 -3.42 8.97
CA PRO A 833 1.55 -4.28 8.97
C PRO A 833 2.76 -3.76 8.18
N TYR A 834 2.67 -2.54 7.65
CA TYR A 834 3.70 -1.86 6.87
C TYR A 834 4.58 -0.96 7.76
N SER A 835 5.43 -0.16 7.11
CA SER A 835 6.09 1.02 7.71
C SER A 835 5.34 2.30 7.35
N PRO A 836 5.69 3.46 7.94
CA PRO A 836 5.26 4.73 7.37
C PRO A 836 5.67 4.82 5.88
N PRO A 837 4.79 5.28 4.98
CA PRO A 837 5.12 5.41 3.56
C PRO A 837 6.27 6.40 3.33
N SER A 838 7.26 6.06 2.50
CA SER A 838 8.33 7.01 2.10
C SER A 838 8.16 7.55 0.68
N SER A 839 7.18 7.04 -0.06
CA SER A 839 6.79 7.47 -1.40
C SER A 839 5.30 7.81 -1.45
N ARG A 840 4.97 8.86 -2.20
CA ARG A 840 3.60 9.33 -2.41
C ARG A 840 2.72 8.34 -3.19
N VAL A 841 3.32 7.53 -4.08
CA VAL A 841 2.59 6.51 -4.87
C VAL A 841 2.17 5.35 -3.97
N THR A 842 3.10 4.85 -3.16
CA THR A 842 2.82 3.82 -2.15
C THR A 842 1.86 4.35 -1.07
N GLY A 843 2.01 5.61 -0.67
CA GLY A 843 1.08 6.30 0.22
C GLY A 843 -0.35 6.32 -0.32
N LEU A 844 -0.53 6.70 -1.59
CA LEU A 844 -1.85 6.67 -2.25
C LEU A 844 -2.42 5.23 -2.31
N LEU A 845 -1.60 4.24 -2.68
CA LEU A 845 -2.04 2.85 -2.71
C LEU A 845 -2.50 2.35 -1.33
N ARG A 846 -1.78 2.70 -0.26
CA ARG A 846 -2.14 2.32 1.11
C ARG A 846 -3.36 3.08 1.62
N PHE A 847 -3.55 4.34 1.23
CA PHE A 847 -4.79 5.09 1.48
C PHE A 847 -6.01 4.41 0.86
N LEU A 848 -5.92 3.99 -0.42
CA LEU A 848 -7.00 3.28 -1.09
C LEU A 848 -7.29 1.92 -0.43
N ARG A 849 -6.24 1.21 0.01
CA ARG A 849 -6.41 -0.04 0.77
C ARG A 849 -7.05 0.19 2.13
N LEU A 850 -6.69 1.24 2.86
CA LEU A 850 -7.32 1.58 4.14
C LEU A 850 -8.83 1.78 3.98
N LEU A 851 -9.25 2.54 2.96
CA LEU A 851 -10.67 2.72 2.64
C LEU A 851 -11.38 1.38 2.35
N GLU A 852 -10.72 0.47 1.63
CA GLU A 852 -11.27 -0.84 1.26
C GLU A 852 -11.31 -1.84 2.42
N SER A 853 -10.25 -1.93 3.23
CA SER A 853 -10.05 -3.01 4.18
C SER A 853 -10.51 -2.70 5.59
N HIS A 854 -10.67 -1.42 5.95
CA HIS A 854 -11.15 -1.04 7.27
C HIS A 854 -12.66 -1.32 7.39
N ASP A 855 -13.06 -2.01 8.46
CA ASP A 855 -14.47 -2.27 8.74
C ASP A 855 -15.10 -1.10 9.49
N TRP A 856 -15.61 -0.15 8.71
CA TRP A 856 -16.27 1.07 9.20
C TRP A 856 -17.51 0.81 10.07
N LEU A 857 -18.09 -0.40 10.04
CA LEU A 857 -19.26 -0.75 10.85
C LEU A 857 -18.87 -1.32 12.20
N LEU A 858 -17.75 -2.04 12.27
CA LEU A 858 -17.35 -2.80 13.46
C LEU A 858 -16.25 -2.11 14.28
N ALA A 859 -15.51 -1.16 13.71
CA ALA A 859 -14.43 -0.48 14.40
C ALA A 859 -14.38 1.03 14.11
N PRO A 860 -14.12 1.87 15.12
CA PRO A 860 -13.76 3.26 14.90
C PRO A 860 -12.31 3.38 14.40
N LEU A 861 -12.01 4.42 13.62
CA LEU A 861 -10.63 4.74 13.24
C LEU A 861 -10.04 5.75 14.24
N ILE A 862 -9.06 5.30 15.02
CA ILE A 862 -8.36 6.16 15.99
C ILE A 862 -7.08 6.72 15.36
N VAL A 863 -6.91 8.05 15.42
CA VAL A 863 -5.76 8.77 14.88
C VAL A 863 -5.13 9.63 15.97
N ASP A 864 -4.07 9.10 16.57
CA ASP A 864 -3.34 9.75 17.66
C ASP A 864 -1.94 10.21 17.24
N VAL A 865 -1.87 11.37 16.59
CA VAL A 865 -0.61 11.90 16.06
C VAL A 865 0.45 12.16 17.14
N ASN A 866 0.02 12.53 18.35
CA ASN A 866 0.90 12.93 19.44
C ASN A 866 1.06 11.87 20.55
N ALA A 867 0.51 10.66 20.37
CA ALA A 867 0.46 9.62 21.41
C ALA A 867 -0.11 10.14 22.74
N SER A 868 -1.22 10.87 22.65
CA SER A 868 -1.88 11.60 23.76
C SER A 868 -3.20 10.98 24.22
N ILE A 869 -3.76 10.02 23.47
CA ILE A 869 -5.00 9.33 23.83
C ILE A 869 -4.69 8.34 24.96
N THR A 870 -5.44 8.44 26.05
CA THR A 870 -5.30 7.53 27.20
C THR A 870 -6.25 6.34 27.08
N PRO A 871 -6.04 5.24 27.83
CA PRO A 871 -6.99 4.12 27.86
C PRO A 871 -8.40 4.52 28.30
N ASN A 872 -8.53 5.57 29.12
CA ASN A 872 -9.84 6.12 29.48
C ASN A 872 -10.52 6.78 28.25
N ASP A 873 -9.77 7.52 27.45
CA ASP A 873 -10.28 8.14 26.23
C ASP A 873 -10.71 7.08 25.21
N GLU A 874 -9.99 5.97 25.09
CA GLU A 874 -10.40 4.81 24.28
C GLU A 874 -11.76 4.27 24.71
N THR A 875 -11.99 4.08 26.02
CA THR A 875 -13.32 3.63 26.48
C THR A 875 -14.42 4.61 26.14
N ILE A 876 -14.13 5.92 26.17
CA ILE A 876 -15.06 6.97 25.74
C ILE A 876 -15.35 6.83 24.25
N ILE A 877 -14.32 6.75 23.41
CA ILE A 877 -14.41 6.56 21.95
C ILE A 877 -15.32 5.38 21.62
N MET A 878 -15.06 4.21 22.22
CA MET A 878 -15.83 2.99 21.98
C MET A 878 -17.29 3.14 22.44
N SER A 879 -17.52 3.77 23.59
CA SER A 879 -18.88 4.05 24.07
C SER A 879 -19.67 4.97 23.13
N GLN A 880 -19.01 5.94 22.49
CA GLN A 880 -19.65 6.86 21.54
C GLN A 880 -19.90 6.17 20.20
N PHE A 881 -18.95 5.37 19.73
CA PHE A 881 -19.10 4.54 18.54
C PHE A 881 -20.29 3.56 18.67
N ASP A 882 -20.43 2.89 19.82
CA ASP A 882 -21.55 1.99 20.08
C ASP A 882 -22.90 2.71 20.09
N LYS A 883 -22.97 3.93 20.65
CA LYS A 883 -24.18 4.76 20.60
C LYS A 883 -24.55 5.08 19.16
N LEU A 884 -23.57 5.50 18.35
CA LEU A 884 -23.77 5.81 16.94
C LEU A 884 -24.31 4.61 16.15
N ASN A 885 -23.77 3.41 16.41
CA ASN A 885 -24.21 2.17 15.76
C ASN A 885 -25.62 1.72 16.19
N ARG A 886 -26.03 2.01 17.43
CA ARG A 886 -27.41 1.76 17.89
C ARG A 886 -28.40 2.71 17.24
N ASP A 887 -28.05 3.99 17.13
CA ASP A 887 -28.92 5.03 16.58
C ASP A 887 -29.07 4.88 15.05
N SER A 888 -27.98 4.54 14.35
CA SER A 888 -27.95 4.34 12.89
C SER A 888 -28.68 3.09 12.40
N ASN A 889 -28.83 2.05 13.22
CA ASN A 889 -29.64 0.87 12.87
C ASN A 889 -31.14 1.17 12.66
N SER A 890 -31.60 2.39 13.00
CA SER A 890 -32.97 2.85 12.76
C SER A 890 -33.14 3.71 11.49
N VAL A 891 -32.06 4.29 10.94
CA VAL A 891 -32.12 5.23 9.81
C VAL A 891 -30.95 5.01 8.83
N CYS A 892 -31.24 4.76 7.55
CA CYS A 892 -30.26 4.60 6.46
C CYS A 892 -29.43 5.88 6.14
N GLU A 893 -29.46 6.89 7.01
CA GLU A 893 -28.98 8.27 6.78
C GLU A 893 -27.99 8.75 7.85
N GLY A 894 -27.64 7.90 8.84
CA GLY A 894 -26.62 8.24 9.83
C GLY A 894 -25.18 8.26 9.28
N PRO A 895 -24.22 8.83 10.04
CA PRO A 895 -22.79 8.79 9.72
C PRO A 895 -22.32 7.36 9.54
N ALA A 896 -21.55 7.14 8.48
CA ALA A 896 -20.99 5.84 8.16
C ALA A 896 -19.50 5.73 8.50
N MET A 897 -18.87 6.81 8.93
CA MET A 897 -17.45 6.89 9.22
C MET A 897 -17.22 7.56 10.58
N PHE A 898 -16.42 6.92 11.42
CA PHE A 898 -16.07 7.42 12.74
C PHE A 898 -14.53 7.55 12.83
N ILE A 899 -14.04 8.80 12.90
CA ILE A 899 -12.62 9.10 13.06
C ILE A 899 -12.42 9.86 14.36
N ALA A 900 -11.81 9.20 15.34
CA ALA A 900 -11.47 9.81 16.63
C ALA A 900 -10.05 10.35 16.65
N THR A 901 -9.86 11.48 17.32
CA THR A 901 -8.56 12.10 17.59
C THR A 901 -8.51 12.60 19.03
N ALA A 902 -7.32 12.93 19.55
CA ALA A 902 -7.17 13.45 20.92
C ALA A 902 -7.99 14.74 21.21
N TYR A 903 -8.33 15.52 20.19
CA TYR A 903 -9.15 16.73 20.33
C TYR A 903 -10.61 16.56 19.87
N ASP A 904 -10.97 15.37 19.37
CA ASP A 904 -12.32 15.01 18.92
C ASP A 904 -12.57 13.50 19.16
N LEU A 905 -12.88 13.14 20.41
CA LEU A 905 -13.11 11.75 20.82
C LEU A 905 -14.45 11.18 20.32
N SER A 906 -15.44 12.03 20.07
CA SER A 906 -16.78 11.63 19.62
C SER A 906 -16.96 11.69 18.11
N SER A 907 -15.91 12.03 17.35
CA SER A 907 -15.94 12.13 15.89
C SER A 907 -17.02 13.10 15.37
N GLU A 908 -17.29 14.16 16.13
CA GLU A 908 -18.40 15.08 15.86
C GLU A 908 -18.07 16.15 14.81
N THR A 909 -16.77 16.42 14.59
CA THR A 909 -16.34 17.60 13.82
C THR A 909 -16.27 17.31 12.33
N TRP A 910 -15.67 16.17 11.94
CA TRP A 910 -15.27 15.92 10.55
C TRP A 910 -16.11 14.89 9.81
N THR A 911 -16.71 13.91 10.53
CA THR A 911 -17.39 12.78 9.88
C THR A 911 -18.80 12.50 10.39
N ARG A 912 -19.35 13.38 11.24
CA ARG A 912 -20.70 13.23 11.84
C ARG A 912 -21.84 13.27 10.83
N ASP A 913 -21.78 14.20 9.88
CA ASP A 913 -22.87 14.42 8.92
C ASP A 913 -22.57 13.78 7.55
N SER A 914 -21.30 13.53 7.25
CA SER A 914 -20.85 12.95 5.98
C SER A 914 -19.49 12.27 6.17
N PRO A 915 -19.23 11.10 5.57
CA PRO A 915 -20.07 10.39 4.60
C PRO A 915 -21.25 9.65 5.23
N ASN A 916 -22.39 9.65 4.51
CA ASN A 916 -23.48 8.72 4.77
C ASN A 916 -23.16 7.32 4.20
N VAL A 917 -23.99 6.32 4.53
CA VAL A 917 -23.76 4.91 4.15
C VAL A 917 -23.64 4.72 2.63
N LYS A 918 -24.44 5.44 1.83
CA LYS A 918 -24.40 5.35 0.35
C LYS A 918 -23.11 5.96 -0.21
N GLY A 919 -22.73 7.13 0.29
CA GLY A 919 -21.50 7.83 -0.05
C GLY A 919 -20.27 6.99 0.29
N LEU A 920 -20.24 6.41 1.49
CA LEU A 920 -19.15 5.52 1.90
C LEU A 920 -19.08 4.25 1.05
N LYS A 921 -20.20 3.57 0.80
CA LYS A 921 -20.21 2.37 -0.08
C LYS A 921 -19.68 2.68 -1.48
N ARG A 922 -20.05 3.83 -2.04
CA ARG A 922 -19.55 4.29 -3.35
C ARG A 922 -18.05 4.55 -3.28
N LEU A 923 -17.59 5.25 -2.25
CA LEU A 923 -16.18 5.54 -2.02
C LEU A 923 -15.34 4.25 -1.89
N VAL A 924 -15.79 3.29 -1.09
CA VAL A 924 -15.13 1.98 -0.90
C VAL A 924 -15.05 1.20 -2.21
N ALA A 925 -16.12 1.20 -3.02
CA ALA A 925 -16.11 0.54 -4.33
C ALA A 925 -15.09 1.15 -5.29
N TYR A 926 -14.98 2.49 -5.32
CA TYR A 926 -13.98 3.21 -6.11
C TYR A 926 -12.56 2.95 -5.61
N ALA A 927 -12.37 2.94 -4.29
CA ALA A 927 -11.10 2.64 -3.66
C ALA A 927 -10.62 1.22 -4.00
N LYS A 928 -11.51 0.22 -3.94
CA LYS A 928 -11.23 -1.17 -4.32
C LYS A 928 -10.84 -1.32 -5.80
N SER A 929 -11.58 -0.68 -6.70
CA SER A 929 -11.24 -0.71 -8.13
C SER A 929 -9.90 -0.01 -8.40
N SER A 930 -9.68 1.14 -7.76
CA SER A 930 -8.46 1.94 -7.91
C SER A 930 -7.22 1.26 -7.28
N SER A 931 -7.36 0.59 -6.14
CA SER A 931 -6.28 -0.12 -5.44
C SER A 931 -5.78 -1.31 -6.27
N ALA A 932 -6.72 -2.07 -6.86
CA ALA A 932 -6.43 -3.17 -7.76
C ALA A 932 -5.78 -2.68 -9.06
N LEU A 933 -6.33 -1.62 -9.67
CA LEU A 933 -5.79 -1.03 -10.89
C LEU A 933 -4.38 -0.47 -10.68
N LEU A 934 -4.16 0.29 -9.61
CA LEU A 934 -2.85 0.85 -9.28
C LEU A 934 -1.83 -0.27 -8.96
N SER A 935 -2.23 -1.30 -8.22
CA SER A 935 -1.37 -2.47 -7.99
C SER A 935 -1.00 -3.17 -9.30
N SER A 936 -1.95 -3.30 -10.23
CA SER A 936 -1.71 -3.88 -11.55
C SER A 936 -0.76 -3.01 -12.36
N MET A 937 -0.97 -1.69 -12.45
CA MET A 937 -0.12 -0.74 -13.19
C MET A 937 1.33 -0.71 -12.69
N ILE A 938 1.53 -0.87 -11.38
CA ILE A 938 2.88 -0.95 -10.80
C ILE A 938 3.59 -2.24 -11.29
N MET A 939 2.84 -3.32 -11.53
CA MET A 939 3.35 -4.63 -11.97
C MET A 939 3.40 -4.81 -13.50
N SER A 940 2.50 -4.16 -14.24
CA SER A 940 2.34 -4.28 -15.69
C SER A 940 3.13 -3.23 -16.47
N HIS A 941 3.20 -3.41 -17.79
CA HIS A 941 3.69 -2.38 -18.71
C HIS A 941 2.50 -1.58 -19.23
N ASP A 942 2.26 -0.40 -18.66
CA ASP A 942 1.13 0.45 -19.02
C ASP A 942 1.59 1.85 -19.49
N SER A 943 1.04 2.29 -20.61
CA SER A 943 1.27 3.64 -21.16
C SER A 943 0.88 4.73 -20.17
N SER A 944 1.49 5.91 -20.25
CA SER A 944 1.12 7.08 -19.43
C SER A 944 -0.39 7.41 -19.47
N ALA A 945 -1.05 7.19 -20.61
CA ALA A 945 -2.50 7.36 -20.76
C ALA A 945 -3.35 6.46 -19.84
N LYS A 946 -2.82 5.29 -19.44
CA LYS A 946 -3.51 4.41 -18.47
C LYS A 946 -3.41 4.96 -17.06
N TRP A 947 -2.31 5.61 -16.66
CA TRP A 947 -2.21 6.23 -15.32
C TRP A 947 -3.26 7.33 -15.11
N GLN A 948 -3.66 8.02 -16.18
CA GLN A 948 -4.75 8.99 -16.13
C GLN A 948 -6.11 8.36 -15.79
N THR A 949 -6.35 7.09 -16.14
CA THR A 949 -7.64 6.43 -15.86
C THR A 949 -7.88 6.27 -14.36
N LEU A 950 -6.82 6.26 -13.54
CA LEU A 950 -6.93 6.25 -12.08
C LEU A 950 -7.66 7.50 -11.53
N PHE A 951 -7.61 8.61 -12.27
CA PHE A 951 -8.22 9.90 -11.93
C PHE A 951 -9.39 10.27 -12.87
N ARG A 952 -9.95 9.29 -13.60
CA ARG A 952 -11.14 9.49 -14.45
C ARG A 952 -12.35 8.85 -13.79
N THR A 953 -13.36 9.67 -13.48
CA THR A 953 -14.62 9.19 -12.93
C THR A 953 -15.47 8.50 -14.01
N PRO A 954 -16.02 7.29 -13.76
CA PRO A 954 -16.99 6.67 -14.65
C PRO A 954 -18.35 7.37 -14.52
N LEU A 955 -18.71 8.20 -15.48
CA LEU A 955 -19.94 9.02 -15.42
C LEU A 955 -21.25 8.21 -15.58
N ASN A 956 -21.17 6.97 -16.06
CA ASN A 956 -22.33 6.10 -16.27
C ASN A 956 -23.06 5.66 -14.98
N CYS A 957 -22.49 5.94 -13.81
CA CYS A 957 -23.08 5.60 -12.51
C CYS A 957 -23.91 6.72 -11.87
N TYR A 958 -24.11 7.83 -12.57
CA TYR A 958 -24.99 8.92 -12.14
C TYR A 958 -26.31 8.89 -12.89
N ASP A 959 -27.39 9.32 -12.22
CA ASP A 959 -28.74 9.38 -12.79
C ASP A 959 -28.90 10.59 -13.71
N ALA A 960 -28.29 11.71 -13.33
CA ALA A 960 -28.10 12.88 -14.18
C ALA A 960 -26.67 13.43 -14.09
N ILE A 961 -26.23 14.07 -15.16
CA ILE A 961 -24.92 14.71 -15.29
C ILE A 961 -25.14 16.12 -15.84
N ALA A 962 -24.68 17.13 -15.10
CA ALA A 962 -24.60 18.51 -15.56
C ALA A 962 -23.16 18.81 -15.99
N LEU A 963 -22.94 19.05 -17.28
CA LEU A 963 -21.67 19.54 -17.81
C LEU A 963 -21.64 21.07 -17.72
N LEU A 964 -20.53 21.62 -17.24
CA LEU A 964 -20.30 23.04 -17.04
C LEU A 964 -19.48 23.62 -18.20
N HIS A 965 -19.53 24.93 -18.40
CA HIS A 965 -18.65 25.62 -19.33
C HIS A 965 -17.24 25.75 -18.72
N GLU A 966 -16.23 25.19 -19.39
CA GLU A 966 -14.83 25.24 -18.94
C GLU A 966 -14.33 26.66 -18.64
N GLN A 967 -14.76 27.64 -19.46
CA GLN A 967 -14.36 29.04 -19.29
C GLN A 967 -15.04 29.72 -18.09
N SER A 968 -16.16 29.18 -17.62
CA SER A 968 -16.90 29.67 -16.46
C SER A 968 -16.40 29.07 -15.14
N LEU A 969 -15.42 28.14 -15.18
CA LEU A 969 -14.80 27.60 -13.97
C LEU A 969 -13.86 28.64 -13.35
N PRO A 970 -13.75 28.70 -12.00
CA PRO A 970 -12.90 29.66 -11.32
C PRO A 970 -11.41 29.45 -11.63
N HIS A 971 -11.00 28.19 -11.83
CA HIS A 971 -9.63 27.82 -12.11
C HIS A 971 -9.54 26.78 -13.25
N PRO A 972 -9.74 27.18 -14.52
CA PRO A 972 -9.80 26.24 -15.65
C PRO A 972 -8.50 25.43 -15.82
N SER A 973 -7.35 25.98 -15.43
CA SER A 973 -6.05 25.30 -15.50
C SER A 973 -5.91 24.13 -14.51
N ARG A 974 -6.81 24.01 -13.53
CA ARG A 974 -6.83 22.89 -12.58
C ARG A 974 -7.53 21.67 -13.17
N LEU A 975 -8.37 21.81 -14.20
CA LEU A 975 -9.08 20.69 -14.85
C LEU A 975 -8.10 19.63 -15.35
N LEU A 976 -8.20 18.38 -14.85
CA LEU A 976 -7.33 17.30 -15.31
C LEU A 976 -7.65 16.89 -16.74
N PHE A 977 -8.92 16.60 -16.98
CA PHE A 977 -9.43 16.06 -18.23
C PHE A 977 -10.83 16.62 -18.49
N PRO A 978 -11.12 17.11 -19.70
CA PRO A 978 -12.49 17.45 -20.10
C PRO A 978 -13.38 16.22 -20.04
N ALA A 979 -14.61 16.40 -19.58
CA ALA A 979 -15.56 15.31 -19.49
C ALA A 979 -16.11 14.90 -20.86
N HIS A 980 -16.15 13.59 -21.08
CA HIS A 980 -16.79 13.00 -22.25
C HIS A 980 -18.04 12.24 -21.81
N VAL A 981 -19.18 12.60 -22.40
CA VAL A 981 -20.47 11.95 -22.14
C VAL A 981 -21.03 11.47 -23.46
N ASP A 982 -21.11 10.15 -23.65
CA ASP A 982 -21.64 9.53 -24.87
C ASP A 982 -23.17 9.58 -24.94
N ILE A 983 -23.80 9.94 -23.83
CA ILE A 983 -25.25 10.08 -23.68
C ILE A 983 -25.67 11.41 -24.33
N PRO A 984 -26.77 11.45 -25.12
CA PRO A 984 -27.18 12.70 -25.77
C PRO A 984 -27.83 13.65 -24.77
N SER A 985 -27.47 14.94 -24.82
CA SER A 985 -28.01 15.94 -23.89
C SER A 985 -29.51 16.16 -24.06
N VAL A 986 -30.23 16.36 -22.95
CA VAL A 986 -31.64 16.77 -22.91
C VAL A 986 -31.76 18.29 -23.04
N VAL A 987 -30.80 19.02 -22.44
CA VAL A 987 -30.66 20.47 -22.52
C VAL A 987 -29.23 20.79 -22.96
N SER A 988 -29.07 21.72 -23.89
CA SER A 988 -27.75 22.23 -24.29
C SER A 988 -27.84 23.75 -24.52
N ARG A 989 -26.86 24.49 -23.99
CA ARG A 989 -26.76 25.96 -24.08
C ARG A 989 -25.45 26.37 -24.74
N LYS A 990 -25.47 27.56 -25.36
CA LYS A 990 -24.25 28.25 -25.78
C LYS A 990 -23.62 28.94 -24.57
N ALA A 991 -22.29 29.09 -24.63
CA ALA A 991 -21.57 29.85 -23.61
C ALA A 991 -22.09 31.29 -23.53
N PRO A 992 -22.23 31.86 -22.32
CA PRO A 992 -22.61 33.26 -22.16
C PRO A 992 -21.49 34.19 -22.67
N ASP A 993 -21.88 35.38 -23.16
CA ASP A 993 -20.93 36.41 -23.58
C ASP A 993 -20.20 37.06 -22.37
N ASP A 994 -20.87 37.13 -21.22
CA ASP A 994 -20.33 37.63 -19.94
C ASP A 994 -19.98 36.45 -19.00
N ILE A 995 -18.70 36.13 -18.91
CA ILE A 995 -18.19 35.00 -18.11
C ILE A 995 -17.77 35.50 -16.72
N LEU A 996 -18.53 35.14 -15.68
CA LEU A 996 -18.31 35.60 -14.30
C LEU A 996 -16.90 35.33 -13.76
N ALA A 997 -16.27 34.21 -14.15
CA ALA A 997 -14.94 33.80 -13.72
C ALA A 997 -13.80 34.65 -14.32
N LEU A 998 -14.10 35.53 -15.28
CA LEU A 998 -13.14 36.40 -15.95
C LEU A 998 -13.46 37.87 -15.71
N ILE A 999 -12.42 38.70 -15.63
CA ILE A 999 -12.61 40.15 -15.57
C ILE A 999 -13.05 40.66 -16.96
N PRO A 1000 -14.17 41.39 -17.08
CA PRO A 1000 -14.67 41.87 -18.37
C PRO A 1000 -13.66 42.76 -19.10
N SER A 1001 -13.56 42.63 -20.42
CA SER A 1001 -12.65 43.44 -21.25
C SER A 1001 -12.83 44.96 -21.07
N PRO A 1002 -14.06 45.50 -20.95
CA PRO A 1002 -14.26 46.93 -20.66
C PRO A 1002 -13.62 47.38 -19.34
N VAL A 1003 -13.70 46.54 -18.31
CA VAL A 1003 -13.12 46.80 -16.98
C VAL A 1003 -11.60 46.75 -17.04
N MET A 1004 -11.04 45.78 -17.76
CA MET A 1004 -9.59 45.69 -17.97
C MET A 1004 -9.02 46.93 -18.67
N LYS A 1005 -9.80 47.56 -19.58
CA LYS A 1005 -9.43 48.81 -20.26
C LYS A 1005 -9.55 50.05 -19.36
N ALA A 1006 -10.40 50.01 -18.33
CA ALA A 1006 -10.56 51.10 -17.37
C ALA A 1006 -9.38 51.21 -16.38
N GLY A 1007 -8.51 50.19 -16.33
CA GLY A 1007 -7.24 50.21 -15.62
C GLY A 1007 -7.18 49.27 -14.40
N PRO A 1008 -6.00 49.12 -13.77
CA PRO A 1008 -5.77 48.12 -12.72
C PRO A 1008 -6.61 48.28 -11.46
N ILE A 1009 -6.94 49.52 -11.08
CA ILE A 1009 -7.76 49.79 -9.90
C ILE A 1009 -9.21 49.34 -10.14
N ALA A 1010 -9.77 49.65 -11.31
CA ALA A 1010 -11.11 49.19 -11.68
C ALA A 1010 -11.17 47.67 -11.76
N ALA A 1011 -10.15 47.04 -12.35
CA ALA A 1011 -10.04 45.58 -12.41
C ALA A 1011 -9.92 44.94 -11.00
N ARG A 1012 -9.17 45.56 -10.07
CA ARG A 1012 -9.03 45.06 -8.69
C ARG A 1012 -10.37 45.04 -7.95
N ASN A 1013 -11.21 46.05 -8.14
CA ASN A 1013 -12.54 46.12 -7.53
C ASN A 1013 -13.52 45.07 -8.07
N HIS A 1014 -13.19 44.43 -9.19
CA HIS A 1014 -13.94 43.31 -9.76
C HIS A 1014 -13.45 41.94 -9.27
N LEU A 1015 -12.48 41.88 -8.36
CA LEU A 1015 -12.06 40.62 -7.74
C LEU A 1015 -13.16 40.08 -6.81
N LEU A 1016 -13.45 38.80 -6.95
CA LEU A 1016 -14.38 38.05 -6.12
C LEU A 1016 -13.56 37.18 -5.15
N ILE A 1017 -13.38 37.68 -3.92
CA ILE A 1017 -12.54 37.02 -2.90
C ILE A 1017 -13.34 35.91 -2.21
N GLY A 1018 -12.89 34.67 -2.36
CA GLY A 1018 -13.52 33.49 -1.75
C GLY A 1018 -14.87 33.12 -2.37
N PHE A 1019 -15.11 33.50 -3.63
CA PHE A 1019 -16.29 33.11 -4.39
C PHE A 1019 -15.93 32.02 -5.40
N ASP A 1020 -16.61 30.88 -5.31
CA ASP A 1020 -16.54 29.79 -6.29
C ASP A 1020 -17.93 29.56 -6.91
N PRO A 1021 -18.12 29.81 -8.22
CA PRO A 1021 -19.42 29.66 -8.87
C PRO A 1021 -19.93 28.21 -8.88
N VAL A 1022 -19.05 27.22 -8.83
CA VAL A 1022 -19.42 25.79 -8.79
C VAL A 1022 -19.92 25.41 -7.40
N GLU A 1023 -19.26 25.89 -6.34
CA GLU A 1023 -19.70 25.65 -4.96
C GLU A 1023 -21.07 26.30 -4.69
N GLU A 1024 -21.27 27.55 -5.11
CA GLU A 1024 -22.55 28.24 -4.94
C GLU A 1024 -23.66 27.56 -5.75
N PHE A 1025 -23.36 27.11 -6.97
CA PHE A 1025 -24.29 26.31 -7.77
C PHE A 1025 -24.69 25.01 -7.04
N VAL A 1026 -23.72 24.28 -6.48
CA VAL A 1026 -24.01 23.05 -5.73
C VAL A 1026 -24.79 23.34 -4.45
N LYS A 1027 -24.49 24.45 -3.75
CA LYS A 1027 -25.21 24.89 -2.56
C LYS A 1027 -26.67 25.17 -2.89
N GLU A 1028 -26.93 25.95 -3.93
CA GLU A 1028 -28.29 26.25 -4.38
C GLU A 1028 -29.04 24.98 -4.82
N LEU A 1029 -28.36 24.04 -5.48
CA LEU A 1029 -28.95 22.75 -5.81
C LEU A 1029 -29.32 21.92 -4.59
N LYS A 1030 -28.47 21.89 -3.55
CA LYS A 1030 -28.78 21.20 -2.29
C LYS A 1030 -29.99 21.82 -1.61
N GLU A 1031 -30.09 23.15 -1.59
CA GLU A 1031 -31.24 23.87 -1.02
C GLU A 1031 -32.55 23.60 -1.78
N ARG A 1032 -32.49 23.54 -3.12
CA ARG A 1032 -33.67 23.30 -3.98
C ARG A 1032 -34.13 21.84 -4.01
N LEU A 1033 -33.19 20.90 -4.13
CA LEU A 1033 -33.51 19.46 -4.31
C LEU A 1033 -33.67 18.71 -2.97
N GLY A 1034 -33.20 19.30 -1.87
CA GLY A 1034 -33.24 18.71 -0.54
C GLY A 1034 -32.59 17.33 -0.50
N GLU A 1035 -33.17 16.43 0.29
CA GLU A 1035 -32.67 15.05 0.46
C GLU A 1035 -33.00 14.11 -0.70
N SER A 1036 -33.74 14.58 -1.71
CA SER A 1036 -34.22 13.78 -2.85
C SER A 1036 -33.09 13.35 -3.81
N CYS A 1037 -31.95 14.04 -3.77
CA CYS A 1037 -30.82 13.82 -4.66
C CYS A 1037 -29.49 13.97 -3.91
N SER A 1038 -28.59 12.99 -4.08
CA SER A 1038 -27.19 13.13 -3.69
C SER A 1038 -26.41 13.82 -4.82
N ILE A 1039 -25.73 14.92 -4.50
CA ILE A 1039 -24.95 15.72 -5.45
C ILE A 1039 -23.46 15.46 -5.24
N TYR A 1040 -22.75 15.17 -6.33
CA TYR A 1040 -21.34 14.83 -6.38
C TYR A 1040 -20.60 15.79 -7.32
N TYR A 1041 -19.51 16.39 -6.84
CA TYR A 1041 -18.75 17.39 -7.59
C TYR A 1041 -17.27 17.40 -7.17
N ASP A 1042 -16.42 18.01 -8.01
CA ASP A 1042 -15.00 18.29 -7.73
C ASP A 1042 -14.83 19.78 -7.39
N GLN A 1043 -14.47 20.08 -6.16
CA GLN A 1043 -14.19 21.45 -5.70
C GLN A 1043 -12.90 22.03 -6.31
N LEU A 1044 -12.00 21.18 -6.81
CA LEU A 1044 -10.70 21.60 -7.32
C LEU A 1044 -10.71 22.01 -8.80
N GLY A 1045 -11.82 21.79 -9.52
CA GLY A 1045 -12.01 22.30 -10.89
C GLY A 1045 -12.39 21.25 -11.93
N SER A 1046 -13.45 20.47 -11.71
CA SER A 1046 -14.08 19.65 -12.77
C SER A 1046 -15.11 20.46 -13.55
N ASP A 1047 -15.33 20.09 -14.81
CA ASP A 1047 -16.40 20.57 -15.66
C ASP A 1047 -17.70 19.76 -15.50
N VAL A 1048 -17.83 18.95 -14.43
CA VAL A 1048 -18.97 18.05 -14.21
C VAL A 1048 -19.53 18.08 -12.80
N VAL A 1049 -20.86 18.08 -12.70
CA VAL A 1049 -21.62 17.75 -11.50
C VAL A 1049 -22.48 16.51 -11.76
N GLY A 1050 -22.31 15.47 -10.96
CA GLY A 1050 -23.08 14.24 -11.02
C GLY A 1050 -24.18 14.22 -9.96
N LEU A 1051 -25.36 13.72 -10.31
CA LEU A 1051 -26.46 13.57 -9.36
C LEU A 1051 -27.00 12.13 -9.33
N SER A 1052 -27.38 11.65 -8.16
CA SER A 1052 -27.96 10.31 -7.95
C SER A 1052 -29.21 10.38 -7.08
N TRP A 1053 -30.28 9.67 -7.46
CA TRP A 1053 -31.58 9.78 -6.81
C TRP A 1053 -31.57 8.95 -5.53
N THR A 1054 -32.03 9.54 -4.42
CA THR A 1054 -32.18 8.82 -3.16
C THR A 1054 -33.52 8.09 -3.19
N ALA A 1055 -33.48 6.76 -3.28
CA ALA A 1055 -34.70 5.97 -3.13
C ALA A 1055 -35.25 6.13 -1.70
N GLY A 1056 -36.34 6.89 -1.56
CA GLY A 1056 -37.01 7.18 -0.29
C GLY A 1056 -38.53 7.33 -0.47
N SER A 1057 -39.23 6.20 -0.67
CA SER A 1057 -40.62 5.95 -0.17
C SER A 1057 -41.22 4.59 -0.62
N SER A 1058 -40.41 3.54 -0.87
CA SER A 1058 -40.94 2.19 -1.11
C SER A 1058 -41.10 1.33 0.17
N GLY A 1059 -40.99 1.95 1.35
CA GLY A 1059 -41.34 1.32 2.62
C GLY A 1059 -42.86 1.24 2.74
N LYS A 1060 -43.40 0.02 2.87
CA LYS A 1060 -44.81 -0.28 3.13
C LYS A 1060 -45.41 0.60 4.24
N ARG A 1061 -45.97 1.78 3.90
CA ARG A 1061 -46.98 2.45 4.73
C ARG A 1061 -48.32 1.83 4.38
N LYS A 1062 -48.94 1.20 5.38
CA LYS A 1062 -50.29 0.62 5.27
C LYS A 1062 -51.32 1.73 5.06
N ARG A 1063 -52.11 1.53 3.99
CA ARG A 1063 -53.47 1.99 3.70
C ARG A 1063 -53.72 3.47 3.36
N GLU A 1064 -54.25 3.60 2.13
CA GLU A 1064 -55.23 4.58 1.63
C GLU A 1064 -54.72 5.99 1.29
N GLU A 1065 -54.08 6.12 0.13
CA GLU A 1065 -54.58 6.89 -1.03
C GLU A 1065 -53.66 6.69 -2.24
N LYS A 1066 -54.24 6.53 -3.44
CA LYS A 1066 -53.50 6.44 -4.71
C LYS A 1066 -52.94 7.82 -5.04
N LEU A 1067 -51.64 8.04 -4.81
CA LEU A 1067 -50.88 9.06 -5.53
C LEU A 1067 -49.47 8.53 -5.82
N GLU A 1068 -49.10 8.61 -7.10
CA GLU A 1068 -47.80 8.22 -7.66
C GLU A 1068 -46.68 9.08 -7.06
N ASN A 1069 -45.89 8.54 -6.11
CA ASN A 1069 -44.62 9.14 -5.72
C ASN A 1069 -43.52 8.72 -6.71
N SER A 1070 -43.66 9.10 -7.98
CA SER A 1070 -42.54 9.08 -8.94
C SER A 1070 -41.76 10.39 -8.81
N VAL A 1071 -40.45 10.31 -8.59
CA VAL A 1071 -39.55 11.46 -8.67
C VAL A 1071 -39.78 12.20 -10.00
N ASP A 1072 -40.20 13.47 -9.94
CA ASP A 1072 -40.44 14.29 -11.14
C ASP A 1072 -39.11 14.70 -11.76
N VAL A 1073 -38.69 13.95 -12.77
CA VAL A 1073 -37.43 14.16 -13.49
C VAL A 1073 -37.42 15.52 -14.20
N ASP A 1074 -38.56 16.00 -14.69
CA ASP A 1074 -38.65 17.28 -15.39
C ASP A 1074 -38.43 18.44 -14.42
N ASP A 1075 -38.92 18.30 -13.18
CA ASP A 1075 -38.69 19.30 -12.13
C ASP A 1075 -37.23 19.38 -11.69
N ILE A 1076 -36.56 18.24 -11.54
CA ILE A 1076 -35.11 18.19 -11.23
C ILE A 1076 -34.31 18.84 -12.36
N VAL A 1077 -34.61 18.52 -13.62
CA VAL A 1077 -33.94 19.13 -14.78
C VAL A 1077 -34.19 20.65 -14.81
N ARG A 1078 -35.41 21.09 -14.47
CA ARG A 1078 -35.74 22.52 -14.33
C ARG A 1078 -34.89 23.19 -13.26
N HIS A 1079 -34.79 22.62 -12.06
CA HIS A 1079 -33.97 23.17 -10.98
C HIS A 1079 -32.48 23.24 -11.32
N ILE A 1080 -31.92 22.20 -11.97
CA ILE A 1080 -30.54 22.22 -12.49
C ILE A 1080 -30.35 23.37 -13.48
N ASN A 1081 -31.33 23.56 -14.36
CA ASN A 1081 -31.26 24.54 -15.44
C ASN A 1081 -31.46 26.00 -14.96
N GLU A 1082 -32.21 26.20 -13.87
CA GLU A 1082 -32.42 27.50 -13.23
C GLU A 1082 -31.21 27.91 -12.39
N ALA A 1083 -30.77 27.05 -11.46
CA ALA A 1083 -29.61 27.32 -10.60
C ALA A 1083 -28.30 27.44 -11.42
N GLY A 1084 -28.19 26.69 -12.52
CA GLY A 1084 -27.01 26.64 -13.36
C GLY A 1084 -26.95 27.66 -14.49
N ALA A 1085 -27.77 28.71 -14.47
CA ALA A 1085 -27.86 29.67 -15.57
C ALA A 1085 -26.50 30.36 -15.84
N GLY A 1086 -25.96 30.19 -17.06
CA GLY A 1086 -24.65 30.74 -17.45
C GLY A 1086 -23.44 29.87 -17.07
N LEU A 1087 -23.63 28.87 -16.20
CA LEU A 1087 -22.60 27.91 -15.80
C LEU A 1087 -22.77 26.55 -16.51
N VAL A 1088 -24.00 26.04 -16.62
CA VAL A 1088 -24.32 24.72 -17.19
C VAL A 1088 -24.37 24.78 -18.72
N LYS A 1089 -23.48 24.00 -19.35
CA LYS A 1089 -23.38 23.77 -20.80
C LYS A 1089 -24.43 22.79 -21.30
N SER A 1090 -24.61 21.66 -20.61
CA SER A 1090 -25.58 20.64 -21.00
C SER A 1090 -25.97 19.69 -19.89
N ILE A 1091 -27.18 19.16 -19.93
CA ILE A 1091 -27.72 18.18 -18.97
C ILE A 1091 -27.95 16.84 -19.67
N HIS A 1092 -27.47 15.76 -19.08
CA HIS A 1092 -27.59 14.39 -19.58
C HIS A 1092 -28.26 13.50 -18.55
N LEU A 1093 -29.23 12.69 -18.98
CA LEU A 1093 -29.93 11.72 -18.13
C LEU A 1093 -29.52 10.30 -18.50
N SER A 1094 -29.32 9.44 -17.49
CA SER A 1094 -28.97 8.03 -17.68
C SER A 1094 -30.08 7.25 -18.41
N ASP A 1095 -29.71 6.17 -19.08
CA ASP A 1095 -30.68 5.32 -19.79
C ASP A 1095 -31.72 4.69 -18.84
N ARG A 1096 -31.35 4.47 -17.57
CA ARG A 1096 -32.26 3.96 -16.54
C ARG A 1096 -33.39 4.96 -16.28
N VAL A 1097 -33.03 6.23 -16.10
CA VAL A 1097 -33.99 7.31 -15.85
C VAL A 1097 -34.85 7.56 -17.10
N ARG A 1098 -34.25 7.55 -18.30
CA ARG A 1098 -34.99 7.70 -19.56
C ARG A 1098 -36.08 6.64 -19.76
N LYS A 1099 -35.79 5.38 -19.43
CA LYS A 1099 -36.74 4.27 -19.59
C LYS A 1099 -37.93 4.34 -18.63
N VAL A 1100 -37.75 4.94 -17.45
CA VAL A 1100 -38.80 5.08 -16.42
C VAL A 1100 -39.62 6.37 -16.61
N GLY A 1101 -39.03 7.44 -17.15
CA GLY A 1101 -39.64 8.77 -17.22
C GLY A 1101 -40.19 9.23 -18.58
N LEU A 1102 -40.27 8.37 -19.60
CA LEU A 1102 -40.74 8.77 -20.94
C LEU A 1102 -42.17 8.30 -21.26
N PRO A 1103 -43.18 9.07 -20.84
CA PRO A 1103 -44.34 9.29 -21.69
C PRO A 1103 -44.68 10.78 -21.90
N ALA A 1104 -43.72 11.70 -22.13
CA ALA A 1104 -44.09 13.08 -22.50
C ALA A 1104 -43.07 13.95 -23.27
N VAL A 1105 -41.82 13.53 -23.50
CA VAL A 1105 -40.80 14.42 -24.13
C VAL A 1105 -41.06 14.71 -25.62
N SER A 1106 -42.06 14.07 -26.25
CA SER A 1106 -42.38 14.36 -27.66
C SER A 1106 -43.13 15.68 -27.89
N LYS A 1107 -43.86 16.24 -26.91
CA LYS A 1107 -44.73 17.41 -27.16
C LYS A 1107 -44.09 18.77 -26.87
N GLN A 1108 -43.27 18.92 -25.83
CA GLN A 1108 -42.62 20.21 -25.51
C GLN A 1108 -41.39 20.49 -26.37
N VAL A 1109 -40.61 19.46 -26.73
CA VAL A 1109 -39.49 19.58 -27.69
C VAL A 1109 -40.01 19.86 -29.10
N GLN A 1110 -41.16 19.32 -29.50
CA GLN A 1110 -41.83 19.72 -30.74
C GLN A 1110 -42.38 21.15 -30.70
N LYS A 1111 -42.84 21.62 -29.53
CA LYS A 1111 -43.33 23.00 -29.35
C LYS A 1111 -42.18 24.03 -29.39
N MET A 1112 -41.03 23.73 -28.80
CA MET A 1112 -39.82 24.59 -28.89
C MET A 1112 -39.17 24.57 -30.29
N LYS A 1113 -39.14 23.41 -30.96
CA LYS A 1113 -38.72 23.35 -32.39
C LYS A 1113 -39.68 24.10 -33.32
N ARG A 1114 -40.99 24.12 -33.04
CA ARG A 1114 -41.96 24.95 -33.79
C ARG A 1114 -41.76 26.44 -33.55
N VAL A 1115 -41.45 26.87 -32.32
CA VAL A 1115 -41.20 28.30 -32.02
C VAL A 1115 -39.87 28.79 -32.61
N ALA A 1116 -38.85 27.93 -32.67
CA ALA A 1116 -37.58 28.25 -33.34
C ALA A 1116 -37.68 28.27 -34.89
N ASN A 1117 -38.54 27.43 -35.48
CA ASN A 1117 -38.80 27.44 -36.92
C ASN A 1117 -39.73 28.61 -37.35
N LEU A 1118 -40.69 29.01 -36.50
CA LEU A 1118 -41.55 30.17 -36.76
C LEU A 1118 -40.79 31.52 -36.68
N SER A 1119 -39.70 31.60 -35.91
CA SER A 1119 -38.85 32.79 -35.84
C SER A 1119 -37.87 32.91 -37.01
N THR A 1120 -37.51 31.79 -37.65
CA THR A 1120 -36.66 31.76 -38.85
C THR A 1120 -37.45 31.97 -40.15
N GLU A 1121 -38.74 31.61 -40.21
CA GLU A 1121 -39.62 31.97 -41.33
C GLU A 1121 -40.03 33.46 -41.32
N ARG A 1122 -40.22 34.08 -40.14
CA ARG A 1122 -40.50 35.53 -40.05
C ARG A 1122 -39.32 36.43 -40.47
N LYS A 1123 -38.07 35.94 -40.41
CA LYS A 1123 -36.90 36.69 -40.92
C LYS A 1123 -36.64 36.51 -42.42
N LYS A 1124 -37.29 35.56 -43.10
CA LYS A 1124 -37.22 35.42 -44.57
C LYS A 1124 -38.36 36.12 -45.32
N GLY A 1125 -39.40 36.57 -44.62
CA GLY A 1125 -40.55 37.29 -45.21
C GLY A 1125 -40.42 38.82 -45.33
N SER A 1126 -39.38 39.45 -44.73
CA SER A 1126 -39.23 40.93 -44.70
C SER A 1126 -38.16 41.48 -45.68
N LYS A 1127 -37.95 40.79 -46.80
CA LYS A 1127 -37.20 41.32 -47.96
C LYS A 1127 -38.01 41.08 -49.24
N LYS A 1128 -39.20 41.68 -49.32
CA LYS A 1128 -39.95 41.94 -50.56
C LYS A 1128 -41.13 42.87 -50.24
N GLY A 1129 -41.02 44.14 -50.64
CA GLY A 1129 -42.18 45.02 -50.80
C GLY A 1129 -42.13 46.36 -50.07
N LYS A 1130 -41.57 47.36 -50.75
CA LYS A 1130 -41.69 48.83 -50.61
C LYS A 1130 -41.36 49.47 -49.26
#